data_AF-A0A086AMA2-F1
#
_entry.id   AF-A0A086AMA2-F1
#
_cell.length_a   1.000
_cell.length_b   1.000
_cell.length_c   1.000
_cell.angle_alpha   90.00
_cell.angle_beta   90.00
_cell.angle_gamma   90.00
#
_symmetry.space_group_name_H-M   'P 1'
#
loop_
_entity.id
_entity.type
_entity.pdbx_description
1 polymer ?
#
loop_
_entity_poly.entity_id
_entity_poly.type
_entity_poly.pdbx_seq_one_letter_code
_entity_poly.pdbx_strand_id
1 'polypeptide(L)'
;MFQEGKNLSKKGLDSAKIDIADNIQDVVKNKDSQKAVSQIKTVSDTAQNFMNQPFMQNTPTVIENKVWAKQPTSNIFNAQAIPESAIAGINRVVKLEIFVEGKPIKFFKHFKLTQSAVKHHEFNLTLAHDTLGSAENHNLEEAQSFLGKRITVVFKYKDVEDGPERNFVGVITEVGFDQDNGSLGNVILTGYSPTILLDSAPHTQSFGGKQEISLNNIADHVIKEGLGASKFDVRVDAQYGNISYSSQYHETHYNYLARMAEAYGEQFFYDGEVLHFGKLPPQQKPVKLTYGSNVADVKIKMLAQHVKPSFYGYNSSKNEKLTAGASKINHTSDIARRAYEISEKTFITPSLSIAPIKASKVMDIDVSQKGAAGSNSVDVFTTSGTTSVPFLYPGCTADIEMRKPDTNETSYFTKLMMTEVRHEVDARGYYTGSFDAIAADTGFMPRPQFNYPKAEPQFAKIISNTDPLNQGRVQVQFDWQNGPDTTEFIRVMTPDGGSSDKVSKNRGFMAIPEVDDQIMVNFVHQHPDRPFVMGGMFHGGAGGGGGQGNNIKSLSSKSGHIVSLDDAGAITIKDKSGGNIITVDGTNTISAVASKKISLDNGKSSIVIEDETITIHAKNIHVVGETIVSMGSGKAGVELSSKENVAAVSGVTVTASGSKEVQITGKETSISGAKVSMNGDGETIITGGLVKLNS
;
A
#
# COMPACT_ATOMS: atom_id res chain seq x y z
N MET A 1 20.41 -29.62 -51.00
CA MET A 1 21.48 -28.94 -51.78
C MET A 1 22.51 -28.42 -50.78
N PHE A 2 23.73 -28.97 -50.86
CA PHE A 2 25.09 -28.49 -50.47
C PHE A 2 25.22 -27.34 -49.43
N GLN A 3 26.15 -27.34 -48.45
CA GLN A 3 27.41 -28.08 -48.26
C GLN A 3 27.95 -27.91 -46.82
N GLU A 4 28.75 -28.89 -46.37
CA GLU A 4 29.54 -28.92 -45.11
C GLU A 4 30.81 -28.04 -45.14
N GLY A 5 31.38 -27.76 -43.96
CA GLY A 5 32.77 -27.34 -43.79
C GLY A 5 33.22 -27.23 -42.33
N LYS A 6 33.83 -28.31 -41.79
CA LYS A 6 34.54 -28.36 -40.50
C LYS A 6 36.05 -28.08 -40.66
N ASN A 7 36.66 -27.63 -39.55
CA ASN A 7 38.06 -27.79 -39.08
C ASN A 7 39.07 -26.61 -39.16
N LEU A 8 39.26 -25.97 -38.00
CA LEU A 8 40.47 -25.95 -37.12
C LEU A 8 41.86 -25.60 -37.69
N SER A 9 42.52 -24.61 -37.05
CA SER A 9 43.91 -24.72 -36.52
C SER A 9 44.30 -23.54 -35.59
N LYS A 10 45.05 -23.87 -34.53
CA LYS A 10 45.58 -23.02 -33.43
C LYS A 10 46.92 -22.32 -33.78
N LYS A 11 47.20 -21.21 -33.08
CA LYS A 11 48.48 -20.65 -32.53
C LYS A 11 48.37 -19.12 -32.58
N GLY A 12 48.79 -18.30 -31.63
CA GLY A 12 49.57 -18.39 -30.40
C GLY A 12 49.87 -16.94 -29.97
N LEU A 13 50.04 -16.71 -28.67
CA LEU A 13 50.45 -15.44 -28.05
C LEU A 13 51.74 -14.88 -28.70
N ASP A 14 51.83 -13.55 -28.89
CA ASP A 14 52.78 -12.77 -28.09
C ASP A 14 52.53 -11.24 -28.08
N SER A 15 52.93 -10.69 -26.95
CA SER A 15 53.04 -9.33 -26.42
C SER A 15 53.33 -8.14 -27.35
N ALA A 16 52.61 -7.04 -27.14
CA ALA A 16 53.13 -5.67 -27.27
C ALA A 16 52.55 -4.79 -26.15
N LYS A 17 53.42 -4.44 -25.19
CA LYS A 17 53.17 -3.49 -24.10
C LYS A 17 53.05 -2.07 -24.66
N ILE A 18 51.98 -1.36 -24.31
CA ILE A 18 51.95 0.10 -24.31
C ILE A 18 51.45 0.53 -22.93
N ASP A 19 52.37 1.12 -22.17
CA ASP A 19 52.14 1.75 -20.87
C ASP A 19 51.17 2.94 -21.02
N ILE A 20 49.99 2.83 -20.41
CA ILE A 20 49.05 3.96 -20.20
C ILE A 20 49.09 4.35 -18.71
N ALA A 21 50.26 4.22 -18.07
CA ALA A 21 50.45 4.55 -16.67
C ALA A 21 50.82 6.02 -16.42
N ASP A 22 51.21 6.79 -17.45
CA ASP A 22 51.82 8.12 -17.25
C ASP A 22 50.94 9.34 -17.63
N ASN A 23 49.65 9.18 -17.92
CA ASN A 23 48.77 10.31 -18.26
C ASN A 23 47.55 10.52 -17.32
N ILE A 24 47.59 9.99 -16.10
CA ILE A 24 46.51 10.20 -15.09
C ILE A 24 46.96 11.10 -13.92
N GLN A 25 48.20 11.61 -13.92
CA GLN A 25 48.69 12.44 -12.79
C GLN A 25 48.41 13.95 -12.89
N ASP A 26 47.87 14.49 -14.00
CA ASP A 26 47.67 15.94 -14.14
C ASP A 26 46.20 16.44 -14.09
N VAL A 27 45.25 15.62 -13.63
CA VAL A 27 43.84 16.07 -13.41
C VAL A 27 43.41 16.07 -11.93
N VAL A 28 44.31 15.71 -10.99
CA VAL A 28 43.97 15.61 -9.54
C VAL A 28 44.43 16.85 -8.74
N LYS A 29 44.25 18.06 -9.28
CA LYS A 29 44.46 19.32 -8.53
C LYS A 29 43.30 20.31 -8.64
N ASN A 30 42.06 19.84 -8.79
CA ASN A 30 40.89 20.70 -8.70
C ASN A 30 40.14 20.49 -7.37
N LYS A 31 40.05 21.54 -6.55
CA LYS A 31 39.43 21.54 -5.21
C LYS A 31 37.92 21.28 -5.25
N ASP A 32 37.26 21.54 -6.38
CA ASP A 32 35.80 21.36 -6.51
C ASP A 32 35.40 19.89 -6.75
N SER A 33 36.28 19.11 -7.37
CA SER A 33 36.05 17.66 -7.61
C SER A 33 36.15 16.84 -6.32
N GLN A 34 36.96 17.28 -5.35
CA GLN A 34 37.08 16.61 -4.05
C GLN A 34 35.86 16.83 -3.14
N LYS A 35 35.19 17.99 -3.26
CA LYS A 35 33.92 18.23 -2.56
C LYS A 35 32.79 17.36 -3.11
N ALA A 36 32.67 17.25 -4.43
CA ALA A 36 31.68 16.38 -5.06
C ALA A 36 31.89 14.89 -4.70
N VAL A 37 33.14 14.41 -4.70
CA VAL A 37 33.46 13.02 -4.30
C VAL A 37 33.25 12.77 -2.81
N SER A 38 33.47 13.76 -1.94
CA SER A 38 33.16 13.65 -0.50
C SER A 38 31.65 13.62 -0.23
N GLN A 39 30.84 14.38 -0.95
CA GLN A 39 29.37 14.35 -0.83
C GLN A 39 28.80 13.03 -1.36
N ILE A 40 29.30 12.50 -2.47
CA ILE A 40 28.89 11.21 -3.03
C ILE A 40 29.30 10.05 -2.10
N LYS A 41 30.49 10.11 -1.47
CA LYS A 41 30.88 9.14 -0.43
C LYS A 41 30.00 9.23 0.81
N THR A 42 29.63 10.43 1.26
CA THR A 42 28.77 10.59 2.44
C THR A 42 27.37 10.04 2.20
N VAL A 43 26.81 10.19 0.99
CA VAL A 43 25.51 9.62 0.60
C VAL A 43 25.59 8.09 0.43
N SER A 44 26.68 7.58 -0.17
CA SER A 44 26.95 6.14 -0.29
C SER A 44 27.16 5.46 1.07
N ASP A 45 27.88 6.11 1.99
CA ASP A 45 28.17 5.58 3.32
C ASP A 45 26.91 5.64 4.21
N THR A 46 26.03 6.62 4.01
CA THR A 46 24.72 6.67 4.69
C THR A 46 23.79 5.56 4.19
N ALA A 47 23.81 5.25 2.88
CA ALA A 47 23.06 4.14 2.30
C ALA A 47 23.63 2.76 2.70
N GLN A 48 24.96 2.60 2.76
CA GLN A 48 25.60 1.34 3.18
C GLN A 48 25.48 1.08 4.68
N ASN A 49 25.50 2.12 5.52
CA ASN A 49 25.31 1.97 6.97
C ASN A 49 23.87 1.59 7.36
N PHE A 50 22.89 1.80 6.46
CA PHE A 50 21.53 1.27 6.62
C PHE A 50 21.40 -0.21 6.18
N MET A 51 22.24 -0.64 5.23
CA MET A 51 22.20 -2.00 4.66
C MET A 51 22.90 -3.06 5.51
N ASN A 52 23.73 -2.66 6.48
CA ASN A 52 24.54 -3.57 7.30
C ASN A 52 24.19 -3.60 8.80
N GLN A 53 22.99 -3.14 9.20
CA GLN A 53 22.53 -3.42 10.56
C GLN A 53 21.95 -4.85 10.62
N PRO A 54 22.45 -5.72 11.53
CA PRO A 54 21.84 -7.02 11.72
C PRO A 54 20.38 -6.84 12.15
N PHE A 55 19.51 -7.72 11.63
CA PHE A 55 18.10 -7.83 11.98
C PHE A 55 17.90 -7.73 13.50
N MET A 56 17.54 -6.54 13.98
CA MET A 56 17.08 -6.37 15.35
C MET A 56 15.61 -6.80 15.34
N GLN A 57 15.30 -7.87 16.08
CA GLN A 57 13.92 -8.19 16.44
C GLN A 57 13.34 -6.96 17.13
N ASN A 58 12.42 -6.27 16.47
CA ASN A 58 11.64 -5.22 17.10
C ASN A 58 10.63 -5.92 18.01
N THR A 59 11.06 -6.24 19.24
CA THR A 59 10.14 -6.48 20.35
C THR A 59 9.21 -5.25 20.41
N PRO A 60 7.88 -5.41 20.56
CA PRO A 60 6.95 -4.28 20.56
C PRO A 60 7.28 -3.40 21.76
N THR A 61 8.11 -2.39 21.53
CA THR A 61 8.50 -1.45 22.56
C THR A 61 7.52 -0.31 22.44
N VAL A 62 6.44 -0.39 23.22
CA VAL A 62 5.69 0.80 23.62
C VAL A 62 6.67 1.63 24.45
N ILE A 63 7.47 2.47 23.77
CA ILE A 63 8.31 3.46 24.45
C ILE A 63 7.36 4.58 24.87
N GLU A 64 6.84 4.47 26.09
CA GLU A 64 6.05 5.49 26.77
C GLU A 64 6.89 6.69 27.27
N ASN A 65 8.12 6.86 26.78
CA ASN A 65 8.87 8.10 26.95
C ASN A 65 8.54 9.03 25.78
N LYS A 66 7.60 9.96 25.99
CA LYS A 66 7.14 10.95 25.00
C LYS A 66 8.30 11.80 24.45
N VAL A 67 8.99 11.32 23.42
CA VAL A 67 9.86 12.12 22.53
C VAL A 67 9.08 13.35 22.03
N TRP A 68 7.76 13.21 21.90
CA TRP A 68 6.80 14.23 21.46
C TRP A 68 6.43 15.29 22.50
N ALA A 69 6.73 15.12 23.78
CA ALA A 69 6.38 16.12 24.80
C ALA A 69 7.28 17.37 24.78
N LYS A 70 8.44 17.30 24.11
CA LYS A 70 9.42 18.40 23.99
C LYS A 70 9.51 18.97 22.58
N GLN A 71 8.54 18.67 21.73
CA GLN A 71 8.49 19.22 20.37
C GLN A 71 8.28 20.73 20.40
N PRO A 72 8.80 21.45 19.40
CA PRO A 72 8.63 22.89 19.31
C PRO A 72 7.14 23.25 19.22
N THR A 73 6.76 24.34 19.87
CA THR A 73 5.44 24.94 19.79
C THR A 73 5.63 26.42 19.54
N SER A 74 4.96 26.97 18.54
CA SER A 74 4.97 28.41 18.32
C SER A 74 4.24 29.09 19.45
N ASN A 75 4.88 30.08 20.06
CA ASN A 75 4.29 30.87 21.13
C ASN A 75 4.44 32.37 20.88
N ILE A 76 3.51 33.15 21.42
CA ILE A 76 3.75 34.58 21.60
C ILE A 76 4.65 34.71 22.84
N PHE A 77 5.91 35.07 22.63
CA PHE A 77 6.94 35.02 23.68
C PHE A 77 6.60 35.87 24.91
N ASN A 78 5.81 36.94 24.74
CA ASN A 78 5.31 37.77 25.84
C ASN A 78 3.84 38.19 25.64
N ALA A 79 2.92 37.22 25.61
CA ALA A 79 1.50 37.49 25.33
C ALA A 79 0.84 38.49 26.31
N GLN A 80 1.30 38.57 27.56
CA GLN A 80 0.78 39.52 28.55
C GLN A 80 1.15 40.97 28.22
N ALA A 81 2.23 41.18 27.48
CA ALA A 81 2.63 42.50 27.04
C ALA A 81 1.69 43.10 25.96
N ILE A 82 0.84 42.31 25.31
CA ILE A 82 -0.16 42.82 24.34
C ILE A 82 -1.12 43.81 25.00
N PRO A 83 -1.87 43.45 26.06
CA PRO A 83 -2.73 44.40 26.76
C PRO A 83 -1.95 45.48 27.52
N GLU A 84 -0.76 45.19 28.06
CA GLU A 84 0.06 46.18 28.78
C GLU A 84 0.61 47.26 27.84
N SER A 85 0.85 46.91 26.57
CA SER A 85 1.29 47.85 25.55
C SER A 85 0.12 48.65 24.97
N ALA A 86 -1.14 48.33 25.25
CA ALA A 86 -2.28 49.04 24.65
C ALA A 86 -2.40 50.48 25.18
N ILE A 87 -2.50 51.45 24.26
CA ILE A 87 -2.77 52.85 24.60
C ILE A 87 -4.11 53.23 23.96
N ALA A 88 -5.06 53.69 24.78
CA ALA A 88 -6.39 54.05 24.30
C ALA A 88 -6.33 55.12 23.20
N GLY A 89 -6.95 54.84 22.05
CA GLY A 89 -7.02 55.77 20.92
C GLY A 89 -5.74 55.84 20.06
N ILE A 90 -4.69 55.07 20.37
CA ILE A 90 -3.44 55.06 19.61
C ILE A 90 -3.14 53.66 19.08
N ASN A 91 -3.11 53.52 17.76
CA ASN A 91 -2.54 52.34 17.13
C ASN A 91 -1.02 52.42 17.18
N ARG A 92 -0.38 51.43 17.82
CA ARG A 92 1.07 51.36 17.87
C ARG A 92 1.65 51.07 16.50
N VAL A 93 2.79 51.69 16.25
CA VAL A 93 3.61 51.41 15.07
C VAL A 93 4.29 50.05 15.26
N VAL A 94 4.26 49.23 14.22
CA VAL A 94 4.89 47.91 14.18
C VAL A 94 6.30 48.04 13.63
N LYS A 95 7.25 47.37 14.28
CA LYS A 95 8.62 47.18 13.79
C LYS A 95 8.74 45.74 13.28
N LEU A 96 9.19 45.58 12.04
CA LEU A 96 9.57 44.28 11.50
C LEU A 96 11.09 44.13 11.56
N GLU A 97 11.55 43.04 12.18
CA GLU A 97 12.95 42.61 12.09
C GLU A 97 13.03 41.44 11.11
N ILE A 98 13.62 41.69 9.95
CA ILE A 98 13.64 40.73 8.84
C ILE A 98 15.05 40.18 8.69
N PHE A 99 15.17 38.86 8.65
CA PHE A 99 16.43 38.15 8.50
C PHE A 99 16.34 37.14 7.35
N VAL A 100 17.30 37.16 6.43
CA VAL A 100 17.45 36.14 5.38
C VAL A 100 18.73 35.35 5.67
N GLU A 101 18.59 34.08 6.03
CA GLU A 101 19.71 33.23 6.52
C GLU A 101 20.53 33.91 7.64
N GLY A 102 19.84 34.60 8.54
CA GLY A 102 20.46 35.35 9.65
C GLY A 102 21.04 36.71 9.26
N LYS A 103 21.07 37.09 7.98
CA LYS A 103 21.46 38.44 7.54
C LYS A 103 20.30 39.42 7.72
N PRO A 104 20.45 40.52 8.47
CA PRO A 104 19.37 41.47 8.71
C PRO A 104 19.11 42.35 7.47
N ILE A 105 17.84 42.52 7.12
CA ILE A 105 17.36 43.50 6.15
C ILE A 105 16.94 44.75 6.91
N LYS A 106 17.72 45.83 6.78
CA LYS A 106 17.58 47.03 7.61
C LYS A 106 16.35 47.87 7.26
N PHE A 107 15.98 47.93 5.99
CA PHE A 107 14.93 48.80 5.47
C PHE A 107 14.05 48.05 4.50
N PHE A 108 12.74 48.23 4.59
CA PHE A 108 11.76 47.71 3.63
C PHE A 108 10.76 48.81 3.29
N LYS A 109 10.14 48.72 2.11
CA LYS A 109 9.07 49.62 1.68
C LYS A 109 7.71 49.12 2.12
N HIS A 110 7.48 47.82 1.96
CA HIS A 110 6.19 47.19 2.21
C HIS A 110 6.36 45.70 2.50
N PHE A 111 5.58 45.16 3.43
CA PHE A 111 5.51 43.73 3.71
C PHE A 111 4.06 43.28 3.81
N LYS A 112 3.73 42.24 3.05
CA LYS A 112 2.43 41.58 3.07
C LYS A 112 2.60 40.11 3.38
N LEU A 113 1.77 39.57 4.27
CA LEU A 113 1.77 38.17 4.65
C LEU A 113 0.34 37.66 4.78
N THR A 114 -0.01 36.60 4.05
CA THR A 114 -1.28 35.88 4.13
C THR A 114 -0.99 34.49 4.69
N GLN A 115 -1.53 34.18 5.86
CA GLN A 115 -1.37 32.90 6.54
C GLN A 115 -2.70 32.16 6.56
N SER A 116 -2.69 30.86 6.26
CA SER A 116 -3.89 30.01 6.18
C SER A 116 -3.64 28.67 6.84
N ALA A 117 -4.61 28.18 7.60
CA ALA A 117 -4.57 26.82 8.15
C ALA A 117 -4.77 25.73 7.08
N VAL A 118 -5.33 26.09 5.91
CA VAL A 118 -5.79 25.14 4.89
C VAL A 118 -4.86 25.09 3.67
N LYS A 119 -4.07 26.15 3.46
CA LYS A 119 -3.19 26.36 2.29
C LYS A 119 -1.80 26.80 2.72
N HIS A 120 -0.87 26.85 1.76
CA HIS A 120 0.43 27.50 1.99
C HIS A 120 0.25 28.96 2.38
N HIS A 121 1.10 29.46 3.28
CA HIS A 121 1.19 30.88 3.55
C HIS A 121 1.92 31.55 2.39
N GLU A 122 1.62 32.81 2.13
CA GLU A 122 2.22 33.61 1.07
C GLU A 122 2.73 34.91 1.65
N PHE A 123 3.93 35.34 1.28
CA PHE A 123 4.45 36.65 1.66
C PHE A 123 5.06 37.38 0.47
N ASN A 124 5.03 38.70 0.56
CA ASN A 124 5.67 39.61 -0.37
C ASN A 124 6.39 40.71 0.42
N LEU A 125 7.68 40.88 0.16
CA LEU A 125 8.53 41.90 0.76
C LEU A 125 9.09 42.79 -0.34
N THR A 126 8.69 44.06 -0.32
CA THR A 126 9.19 45.09 -1.24
C THR A 126 10.32 45.86 -0.58
N LEU A 127 11.48 45.89 -1.23
CA LEU A 127 12.68 46.61 -0.80
C LEU A 127 12.98 47.76 -1.78
N ALA A 128 13.67 48.79 -1.31
CA ALA A 128 14.22 49.80 -2.21
C ALA A 128 15.41 49.21 -2.99
N HIS A 129 15.68 49.72 -4.18
CA HIS A 129 16.80 49.27 -5.02
C HIS A 129 18.17 49.26 -4.30
N ASP A 130 18.40 50.13 -3.32
CA ASP A 130 19.66 50.31 -2.60
C ASP A 130 19.67 49.65 -1.20
N THR A 131 18.62 48.93 -0.82
CA THR A 131 18.47 48.32 0.52
C THR A 131 19.61 47.34 0.87
N LEU A 132 20.16 46.63 -0.12
CA LEU A 132 21.10 45.53 0.11
C LEU A 132 22.57 45.99 0.28
N GLY A 133 22.86 47.25 -0.03
CA GLY A 133 24.16 47.88 0.13
C GLY A 133 24.62 48.56 -1.16
N SER A 134 24.50 47.86 -2.30
CA SER A 134 24.59 48.44 -3.64
C SER A 134 23.21 48.65 -4.26
N ALA A 135 23.13 49.59 -5.21
CA ALA A 135 21.92 49.79 -6.01
C ALA A 135 21.72 48.58 -6.94
N GLU A 136 20.73 47.77 -6.64
CA GLU A 136 20.24 46.67 -7.46
C GLU A 136 19.55 47.24 -8.72
N ASN A 137 19.66 46.51 -9.82
CA ASN A 137 18.96 46.79 -11.08
C ASN A 137 18.29 45.50 -11.58
N HIS A 138 17.87 45.46 -12.84
CA HIS A 138 17.23 44.28 -13.45
C HIS A 138 18.12 43.02 -13.44
N ASN A 139 19.42 43.11 -13.16
CA ASN A 139 20.29 41.96 -12.98
C ASN A 139 20.17 41.31 -11.60
N LEU A 140 19.67 42.00 -10.57
CA LEU A 140 19.45 41.45 -9.22
C LEU A 140 20.69 40.77 -8.59
N GLU A 141 21.89 41.33 -8.79
CA GLU A 141 23.16 40.66 -8.46
C GLU A 141 23.26 40.19 -7.00
N GLU A 142 22.88 41.01 -6.02
CA GLU A 142 22.87 40.60 -4.62
C GLU A 142 21.59 39.83 -4.26
N ALA A 143 20.45 40.26 -4.79
CA ALA A 143 19.14 39.71 -4.46
C ALA A 143 18.98 38.24 -4.93
N GLN A 144 19.64 37.84 -6.02
CA GLN A 144 19.68 36.45 -6.50
C GLN A 144 20.12 35.47 -5.40
N SER A 145 21.01 35.89 -4.49
CA SER A 145 21.53 35.04 -3.42
C SER A 145 20.47 34.65 -2.37
N PHE A 146 19.33 35.34 -2.36
CA PHE A 146 18.20 35.07 -1.47
C PHE A 146 17.21 34.04 -2.00
N LEU A 147 17.28 33.69 -3.29
CA LEU A 147 16.39 32.69 -3.85
C LEU A 147 16.60 31.32 -3.16
N GLY A 148 15.52 30.70 -2.72
CA GLY A 148 15.51 29.42 -2.00
C GLY A 148 15.99 29.50 -0.54
N LYS A 149 16.19 30.70 0.00
CA LYS A 149 16.68 30.91 1.37
C LYS A 149 15.58 31.04 2.41
N ARG A 150 15.91 30.69 3.65
CA ARG A 150 15.02 30.87 4.81
C ARG A 150 14.92 32.35 5.16
N ILE A 151 13.71 32.87 5.26
CA ILE A 151 13.41 34.20 5.79
C ILE A 151 12.76 34.08 7.17
N THR A 152 13.09 34.98 8.08
CA THR A 152 12.42 35.15 9.37
C THR A 152 11.99 36.60 9.51
N VAL A 153 10.70 36.81 9.79
CA VAL A 153 10.12 38.12 10.03
C VAL A 153 9.60 38.14 11.46
N VAL A 154 10.17 39.01 12.29
CA VAL A 154 9.75 39.19 13.69
C VAL A 154 8.88 40.43 13.78
N PHE A 155 7.62 40.25 14.15
CA PHE A 155 6.69 41.33 14.45
C PHE A 155 6.89 41.80 15.88
N LYS A 156 7.11 43.11 16.07
CA LYS A 156 7.24 43.76 17.39
C LYS A 156 6.52 45.10 17.38
N TYR A 157 6.19 45.63 18.56
CA TYR A 157 5.86 47.05 18.66
C TYR A 157 7.15 47.90 18.64
N LYS A 158 7.09 49.03 17.95
CA LYS A 158 8.20 49.99 17.92
C LYS A 158 8.36 50.65 19.30
N ASP A 159 9.61 50.80 19.73
CA ASP A 159 10.00 51.49 20.98
C ASP A 159 9.41 50.87 22.27
N VAL A 160 9.21 49.53 22.28
CA VAL A 160 8.82 48.75 23.46
C VAL A 160 9.84 47.62 23.65
N GLU A 161 10.76 47.78 24.61
CA GLU A 161 11.89 46.83 24.79
C GLU A 161 11.42 45.41 25.19
N ASP A 162 10.49 45.29 26.14
CA ASP A 162 9.94 44.00 26.60
C ASP A 162 8.56 43.70 25.97
N GLY A 163 8.36 44.13 24.72
CA GLY A 163 7.08 44.04 24.03
C GLY A 163 6.67 42.62 23.61
N PRO A 164 5.41 42.43 23.20
CA PRO A 164 4.99 41.18 22.57
C PRO A 164 5.69 40.99 21.22
N GLU A 165 6.11 39.76 20.94
CA GLU A 165 6.80 39.40 19.70
C GLU A 165 6.21 38.12 19.09
N ARG A 166 6.18 38.07 17.75
CA ARG A 166 5.78 36.88 16.99
C ARG A 166 6.66 36.72 15.74
N ASN A 167 7.09 35.49 15.49
CA ASN A 167 7.87 35.13 14.32
C ASN A 167 6.99 34.60 13.19
N PHE A 168 7.37 34.92 11.97
CA PHE A 168 7.00 34.18 10.78
C PHE A 168 8.28 33.65 10.11
N VAL A 169 8.28 32.37 9.74
CA VAL A 169 9.36 31.71 9.01
C VAL A 169 8.84 31.25 7.66
N GLY A 170 9.57 31.59 6.60
CA GLY A 170 9.21 31.26 5.23
C GLY A 170 10.42 30.86 4.39
N VAL A 171 10.16 30.54 3.13
CA VAL A 171 11.16 30.32 2.10
C VAL A 171 10.91 31.26 0.94
N ILE A 172 11.95 31.96 0.49
CA ILE A 172 11.88 32.84 -0.68
C ILE A 172 11.89 31.98 -1.94
N THR A 173 10.82 32.04 -2.74
CA THR A 173 10.70 31.25 -3.98
C THR A 173 10.82 32.11 -5.24
N GLU A 174 10.76 33.43 -5.09
CA GLU A 174 10.88 34.37 -6.19
C GLU A 174 11.64 35.62 -5.72
N VAL A 175 12.54 36.08 -6.58
CA VAL A 175 13.24 37.36 -6.47
C VAL A 175 12.99 38.11 -7.77
N GLY A 176 12.40 39.29 -7.67
CA GLY A 176 12.02 40.12 -8.81
C GLY A 176 12.53 41.54 -8.70
N PHE A 177 12.59 42.22 -9.85
CA PHE A 177 12.83 43.65 -9.96
C PHE A 177 11.58 44.30 -10.54
N ASP A 178 11.04 45.29 -9.85
CA ASP A 178 9.84 46.02 -10.25
C ASP A 178 10.15 47.51 -10.38
N GLN A 179 9.76 48.14 -11.49
CA GLN A 179 10.08 49.53 -11.78
C GLN A 179 8.92 50.25 -12.45
N ASP A 180 8.24 51.09 -11.68
CA ASP A 180 7.21 51.99 -12.16
C ASP A 180 7.77 53.31 -12.70
N ASN A 181 7.02 53.96 -13.60
CA ASN A 181 7.30 55.22 -14.30
C ASN A 181 8.24 56.20 -13.57
N GLY A 182 9.55 56.14 -13.85
CA GLY A 182 10.56 57.07 -13.33
C GLY A 182 11.09 56.76 -11.92
N SER A 183 10.67 55.65 -11.31
CA SER A 183 11.23 55.12 -10.07
C SER A 183 12.63 54.53 -10.29
N LEU A 184 13.46 54.52 -9.25
CA LEU A 184 14.76 53.83 -9.24
C LEU A 184 14.63 52.30 -9.17
N GLY A 185 13.40 51.79 -9.07
CA GLY A 185 13.08 50.37 -8.97
C GLY A 185 12.94 49.87 -7.54
N ASN A 186 12.40 48.66 -7.43
CA ASN A 186 12.15 47.92 -6.21
C ASN A 186 12.69 46.50 -6.38
N VAL A 187 13.23 45.93 -5.31
CA VAL A 187 13.51 44.50 -5.23
C VAL A 187 12.34 43.84 -4.53
N ILE A 188 11.76 42.82 -5.15
CA ILE A 188 10.59 42.09 -4.64
C ILE A 188 11.05 40.70 -4.23
N LEU A 189 10.87 40.36 -2.96
CA LEU A 189 11.07 39.00 -2.45
C LEU A 189 9.70 38.40 -2.16
N THR A 190 9.30 37.41 -2.96
CA THR A 190 8.03 36.68 -2.78
C THR A 190 8.35 35.25 -2.37
N GLY A 191 7.51 34.68 -1.52
CA GLY A 191 7.69 33.31 -1.09
C GLY A 191 6.53 32.76 -0.30
N TYR A 192 6.75 31.57 0.24
CA TYR A 192 5.71 30.79 0.91
C TYR A 192 6.17 30.30 2.28
N SER A 193 5.23 29.71 3.04
CA SER A 193 5.58 28.85 4.17
C SER A 193 6.45 27.66 3.71
N PRO A 194 7.25 27.06 4.61
CA PRO A 194 8.09 25.90 4.28
C PRO A 194 7.32 24.72 3.68
N THR A 195 6.02 24.62 3.96
CA THR A 195 5.14 23.61 3.39
C THR A 195 5.10 23.59 1.86
N ILE A 196 5.46 24.67 1.17
CA ILE A 196 5.57 24.67 -0.31
C ILE A 196 6.64 23.67 -0.79
N LEU A 197 7.68 23.43 -0.01
CA LEU A 197 8.75 22.48 -0.35
C LEU A 197 8.24 21.03 -0.31
N LEU A 198 7.18 20.77 0.47
CA LEU A 198 6.48 19.48 0.47
C LEU A 198 5.53 19.33 -0.72
N ASP A 199 5.12 20.44 -1.35
CA ASP A 199 4.24 20.46 -2.53
C ASP A 199 5.05 20.57 -3.84
N SER A 200 6.13 19.78 -3.90
CA SER A 200 7.02 19.67 -5.06
C SER A 200 6.42 18.74 -6.13
N ALA A 201 7.25 17.99 -6.87
CA ALA A 201 6.76 17.02 -7.84
C ALA A 201 6.04 15.82 -7.16
N PRO A 202 5.03 15.21 -7.82
CA PRO A 202 4.43 13.97 -7.36
C PRO A 202 5.48 12.86 -7.15
N HIS A 203 5.31 12.09 -6.09
CA HIS A 203 6.20 11.02 -5.69
C HIS A 203 5.41 9.73 -5.42
N THR A 204 6.09 8.59 -5.52
CA THR A 204 5.51 7.27 -5.25
C THR A 204 6.40 6.50 -4.29
N GLN A 205 5.83 6.16 -3.13
CA GLN A 205 6.49 5.36 -2.11
C GLN A 205 5.47 4.63 -1.22
N SER A 206 5.96 3.74 -0.37
CA SER A 206 5.13 2.95 0.53
C SER A 206 5.72 2.86 1.93
N PHE A 207 4.84 2.73 2.92
CA PHE A 207 5.19 2.60 4.32
C PHE A 207 4.52 1.37 4.92
N GLY A 208 5.25 0.65 5.77
CA GLY A 208 4.78 -0.57 6.41
C GLY A 208 4.91 -1.81 5.53
N GLY A 209 3.85 -2.60 5.45
CA GLY A 209 3.75 -3.81 4.65
C GLY A 209 4.17 -5.06 5.42
N LYS A 210 5.47 -5.38 5.41
CA LYS A 210 6.00 -6.53 6.16
C LYS A 210 5.80 -6.39 7.66
N GLN A 211 5.85 -5.16 8.16
CA GLN A 211 5.61 -4.80 9.56
C GLN A 211 4.75 -3.54 9.61
N GLU A 212 3.93 -3.42 10.64
CA GLU A 212 3.17 -2.19 10.87
C GLU A 212 4.12 -1.04 11.23
N ILE A 213 3.73 0.19 10.89
CA ILE A 213 4.48 1.40 11.17
C ILE A 213 3.55 2.45 11.79
N SER A 214 4.05 3.23 12.74
CA SER A 214 3.25 4.28 13.38
C SER A 214 3.02 5.46 12.42
N LEU A 215 1.83 6.08 12.48
CA LEU A 215 1.54 7.26 11.67
C LEU A 215 2.50 8.42 11.98
N ASN A 216 2.96 8.53 13.23
CA ASN A 216 4.01 9.48 13.62
C ASN A 216 5.31 9.27 12.83
N ASN A 217 5.78 8.03 12.69
CA ASN A 217 7.01 7.75 11.94
C ASN A 217 6.85 8.02 10.44
N ILE A 218 5.67 7.70 9.87
CA ILE A 218 5.37 8.04 8.47
C ILE A 218 5.44 9.54 8.26
N ALA A 219 4.72 10.32 9.08
CA ALA A 219 4.67 11.78 8.93
C ALA A 219 6.05 12.42 9.13
N ASP A 220 6.78 12.03 10.17
CA ASP A 220 8.14 12.51 10.43
C ASP A 220 9.10 12.20 9.28
N HIS A 221 9.03 10.99 8.71
CA HIS A 221 9.84 10.59 7.56
C HIS A 221 9.54 11.46 6.33
N VAL A 222 8.27 11.53 5.92
CA VAL A 222 7.84 12.31 4.74
C VAL A 222 8.16 13.80 4.89
N ILE A 223 8.01 14.36 6.09
CA ILE A 223 8.36 15.76 6.34
C ILE A 223 9.89 15.96 6.23
N LYS A 224 10.70 15.04 6.76
CA LYS A 224 12.17 15.13 6.66
C LYS A 224 12.68 14.99 5.24
N GLU A 225 12.03 14.18 4.40
CA GLU A 225 12.37 14.08 2.97
C GLU A 225 12.21 15.42 2.26
N GLY A 226 11.11 16.14 2.49
CA GLY A 226 10.85 17.42 1.81
C GLY A 226 11.48 18.65 2.46
N LEU A 227 11.56 18.72 3.81
CA LEU A 227 12.07 19.89 4.53
C LEU A 227 13.52 19.77 5.02
N GLY A 228 14.08 18.55 5.02
CA GLY A 228 15.32 18.24 5.70
C GLY A 228 15.18 18.20 7.23
N ALA A 229 16.24 17.78 7.92
CA ALA A 229 16.15 17.45 9.35
C ALA A 229 16.25 18.64 10.33
N SER A 230 16.65 19.85 9.89
CA SER A 230 17.06 20.90 10.85
C SER A 230 16.77 22.35 10.45
N LYS A 231 16.09 22.62 9.32
CA LYS A 231 15.88 24.00 8.84
C LYS A 231 14.60 24.65 9.34
N PHE A 232 13.57 23.83 9.57
CA PHE A 232 12.23 24.27 9.93
C PHE A 232 11.70 23.42 11.08
N ASP A 233 10.96 24.06 11.97
CA ASP A 233 10.42 23.40 13.14
C ASP A 233 9.16 22.63 12.79
N VAL A 234 9.08 21.40 13.30
CA VAL A 234 8.01 20.45 12.99
C VAL A 234 7.57 19.79 14.29
N ARG A 235 6.26 19.61 14.44
CA ARG A 235 5.62 18.89 15.53
C ARG A 235 4.74 17.78 14.97
N VAL A 236 5.12 16.54 15.23
CA VAL A 236 4.40 15.31 14.85
C VAL A 236 3.91 14.60 16.11
N ASP A 237 2.60 14.60 16.33
CA ASP A 237 1.95 14.09 17.54
C ASP A 237 0.56 13.52 17.19
N ALA A 238 0.57 12.53 16.30
CA ALA A 238 -0.62 11.82 15.84
C ALA A 238 -1.24 10.98 16.98
N GLN A 239 -2.57 11.01 17.07
CA GLN A 239 -3.35 10.20 18.01
C GLN A 239 -3.60 8.78 17.50
N TYR A 240 -3.66 8.62 16.18
CA TYR A 240 -3.80 7.32 15.55
C TYR A 240 -2.53 6.48 15.74
N GLY A 241 -2.72 5.17 15.84
CA GLY A 241 -1.66 4.21 16.13
C GLY A 241 -0.90 3.76 14.89
N ASN A 242 -0.75 2.45 14.77
CA ASN A 242 -0.03 1.82 13.70
C ASN A 242 -0.90 1.56 12.47
N ILE A 243 -0.28 1.66 11.31
CA ILE A 243 -0.87 1.39 10.00
C ILE A 243 -0.16 0.17 9.40
N SER A 244 -0.92 -0.77 8.85
CA SER A 244 -0.39 -2.00 8.26
C SER A 244 0.35 -1.73 6.95
N TYR A 245 -0.22 -0.89 6.10
CA TYR A 245 0.35 -0.49 4.82
C TYR A 245 -0.28 0.84 4.39
N SER A 246 0.54 1.77 3.92
CA SER A 246 0.07 2.98 3.24
C SER A 246 0.99 3.35 2.09
N SER A 247 0.45 3.93 1.04
CA SER A 247 1.21 4.39 -0.11
C SER A 247 0.89 5.85 -0.44
N GLN A 248 1.96 6.63 -0.59
CA GLN A 248 1.94 7.88 -1.31
C GLN A 248 2.01 7.51 -2.79
N TYR A 249 0.93 7.68 -3.55
CA TYR A 249 0.86 7.19 -4.94
C TYR A 249 0.58 8.35 -5.89
N HIS A 250 1.61 8.77 -6.64
CA HIS A 250 1.50 9.91 -7.57
C HIS A 250 0.99 11.18 -6.88
N GLU A 251 1.47 11.43 -5.66
CA GLU A 251 1.08 12.58 -4.83
C GLU A 251 2.31 13.34 -4.38
N THR A 252 2.19 14.65 -4.17
CA THR A 252 3.22 15.43 -3.46
C THR A 252 3.24 15.04 -1.97
N HIS A 253 4.33 15.31 -1.26
CA HIS A 253 4.41 15.03 0.17
C HIS A 253 3.34 15.82 0.95
N TYR A 254 3.08 17.06 0.55
CA TYR A 254 2.02 17.88 1.14
C TYR A 254 0.64 17.25 0.94
N ASN A 255 0.32 16.84 -0.29
CA ASN A 255 -0.97 16.19 -0.59
C ASN A 255 -1.15 14.89 0.20
N TYR A 256 -0.10 14.08 0.30
CA TYR A 256 -0.11 12.86 1.10
C TYR A 256 -0.35 13.15 2.59
N LEU A 257 0.39 14.08 3.19
CA LEU A 257 0.22 14.45 4.61
C LEU A 257 -1.16 15.04 4.88
N ALA A 258 -1.66 15.93 4.03
CA ALA A 258 -2.99 16.51 4.15
C ALA A 258 -4.10 15.45 4.05
N ARG A 259 -3.98 14.53 3.07
CA ARG A 259 -4.90 13.40 2.92
C ARG A 259 -4.86 12.49 4.14
N MET A 260 -3.67 12.12 4.61
CA MET A 260 -3.50 11.25 5.76
C MET A 260 -4.06 11.90 7.03
N ALA A 261 -3.84 13.19 7.21
CA ALA A 261 -4.38 13.90 8.35
C ALA A 261 -5.92 13.86 8.36
N GLU A 262 -6.56 14.24 7.26
CA GLU A 262 -8.03 14.18 7.15
C GLU A 262 -8.56 12.75 7.30
N ALA A 263 -7.91 11.77 6.67
CA ALA A 263 -8.37 10.39 6.65
C ALA A 263 -8.31 9.71 8.02
N TYR A 264 -7.33 10.10 8.86
CA TYR A 264 -7.15 9.58 10.23
C TYR A 264 -7.62 10.57 11.32
N GLY A 265 -8.31 11.66 10.96
CA GLY A 265 -8.83 12.65 11.91
C GLY A 265 -7.77 13.47 12.65
N GLU A 266 -6.55 13.52 12.12
CA GLU A 266 -5.45 14.35 12.60
C GLU A 266 -5.53 15.75 12.01
N GLN A 267 -4.83 16.70 12.62
CA GLN A 267 -4.75 18.09 12.16
C GLN A 267 -3.44 18.31 11.43
N PHE A 268 -3.48 19.03 10.29
CA PHE A 268 -2.31 19.37 9.50
C PHE A 268 -2.36 20.82 9.06
N PHE A 269 -1.51 21.66 9.64
CA PHE A 269 -1.43 23.09 9.33
C PHE A 269 -0.07 23.68 9.74
N TYR A 270 0.30 24.79 9.10
CA TYR A 270 1.45 25.59 9.50
C TYR A 270 0.97 26.81 10.29
N ASP A 271 1.58 27.08 11.44
CA ASP A 271 1.15 28.20 12.31
C ASP A 271 1.97 29.49 12.08
N GLY A 272 2.88 29.46 11.11
CA GLY A 272 3.81 30.54 10.78
C GLY A 272 5.23 30.30 11.27
N GLU A 273 5.46 29.36 12.18
CA GLU A 273 6.80 29.00 12.64
C GLU A 273 6.99 27.48 12.71
N VAL A 274 6.01 26.74 13.23
CA VAL A 274 6.01 25.27 13.37
C VAL A 274 4.97 24.63 12.45
N LEU A 275 5.36 23.56 11.74
CA LEU A 275 4.44 22.68 11.02
C LEU A 275 3.87 21.61 11.95
N HIS A 276 2.55 21.54 12.07
CA HIS A 276 1.87 20.57 12.93
C HIS A 276 1.27 19.44 12.11
N PHE A 277 1.50 18.21 12.55
CA PHE A 277 0.78 17.01 12.11
C PHE A 277 0.33 16.23 13.35
N GLY A 278 -0.97 15.98 13.50
CA GLY A 278 -1.51 15.25 14.64
C GLY A 278 -2.51 16.07 15.47
N LYS A 279 -2.52 15.89 16.78
CA LYS A 279 -3.39 16.68 17.67
C LYS A 279 -3.01 18.17 17.65
N LEU A 280 -4.01 19.03 17.88
CA LEU A 280 -3.78 20.47 18.07
C LEU A 280 -2.69 20.72 19.14
N PRO A 281 -1.80 21.69 18.93
CA PRO A 281 -0.80 22.05 19.93
C PRO A 281 -1.47 22.56 21.22
N PRO A 282 -0.76 22.53 22.37
CA PRO A 282 -1.27 23.09 23.62
C PRO A 282 -1.74 24.54 23.42
N GLN A 283 -2.94 24.85 23.90
CA GLN A 283 -3.48 26.21 23.76
C GLN A 283 -2.71 27.20 24.65
N GLN A 284 -2.38 28.35 24.07
CA GLN A 284 -1.88 29.52 24.80
C GLN A 284 -3.02 30.34 25.41
N LYS A 285 -2.63 31.31 26.25
CA LYS A 285 -3.56 32.32 26.76
C LYS A 285 -4.20 33.06 25.58
N PRO A 286 -5.54 33.16 25.51
CA PRO A 286 -6.21 33.83 24.40
C PRO A 286 -5.82 35.30 24.28
N VAL A 287 -5.64 35.76 23.05
CA VAL A 287 -5.43 37.18 22.74
C VAL A 287 -6.75 37.93 22.94
N LYS A 288 -6.72 39.09 23.62
CA LYS A 288 -7.92 39.90 23.84
C LYS A 288 -8.20 40.81 22.65
N LEU A 289 -9.33 40.59 21.99
CA LEU A 289 -9.81 41.40 20.88
C LEU A 289 -11.06 42.17 21.32
N THR A 290 -11.02 43.49 21.28
CA THR A 290 -12.11 44.36 21.73
C THR A 290 -12.59 45.19 20.55
N TYR A 291 -13.86 44.99 20.16
CA TYR A 291 -14.51 45.72 19.09
C TYR A 291 -14.49 47.24 19.35
N GLY A 292 -14.09 48.01 18.33
CA GLY A 292 -13.94 49.47 18.42
C GLY A 292 -12.66 49.94 19.09
N SER A 293 -11.82 49.02 19.58
CA SER A 293 -10.48 49.32 20.12
C SER A 293 -9.39 48.80 19.21
N ASN A 294 -9.22 47.48 19.13
CA ASN A 294 -8.18 46.83 18.32
C ASN A 294 -8.75 45.90 17.22
N VAL A 295 -10.07 45.83 17.12
CA VAL A 295 -10.81 45.12 16.08
C VAL A 295 -11.96 45.97 15.55
N ALA A 296 -12.17 45.93 14.23
CA ALA A 296 -13.27 46.60 13.54
C ALA A 296 -13.84 45.68 12.44
N ASP A 297 -14.90 46.14 11.76
CA ASP A 297 -15.53 45.46 10.61
C ASP A 297 -15.90 44.00 10.84
N VAL A 298 -16.30 43.66 12.08
CA VAL A 298 -16.57 42.28 12.48
C VAL A 298 -17.81 41.74 11.77
N LYS A 299 -17.65 40.62 11.07
CA LYS A 299 -18.72 39.88 10.40
C LYS A 299 -18.81 38.49 11.02
N ILE A 300 -19.95 38.21 11.63
CA ILE A 300 -20.27 36.90 12.22
C ILE A 300 -21.25 36.18 11.31
N LYS A 301 -20.95 34.93 10.96
CA LYS A 301 -21.78 34.11 10.08
C LYS A 301 -22.09 32.78 10.75
N MET A 302 -23.36 32.41 10.70
CA MET A 302 -23.81 31.03 10.95
C MET A 302 -24.10 30.40 9.61
N LEU A 303 -23.60 29.19 9.39
CA LEU A 303 -23.76 28.44 8.15
C LEU A 303 -24.41 27.09 8.47
N ALA A 304 -25.41 26.73 7.68
CA ALA A 304 -25.92 25.37 7.68
C ALA A 304 -25.00 24.52 6.80
N GLN A 305 -24.33 23.52 7.39
CA GLN A 305 -23.36 22.65 6.69
C GLN A 305 -23.77 21.17 6.78
N HIS A 306 -23.26 20.34 5.87
CA HIS A 306 -23.44 18.89 6.01
C HIS A 306 -22.45 18.34 7.05
N VAL A 307 -22.98 17.92 8.21
CA VAL A 307 -22.18 17.46 9.37
C VAL A 307 -22.40 15.98 9.70
N LYS A 308 -22.94 15.19 8.77
CA LYS A 308 -23.27 13.77 8.97
C LYS A 308 -22.52 12.84 8.01
N PRO A 309 -21.18 12.82 8.01
CA PRO A 309 -20.46 11.79 7.26
C PRO A 309 -20.81 10.41 7.83
N SER A 310 -20.95 9.43 6.96
CA SER A 310 -21.11 8.03 7.36
C SER A 310 -20.17 7.16 6.55
N PHE A 311 -19.29 6.43 7.23
CA PHE A 311 -18.33 5.57 6.55
C PHE A 311 -18.62 4.10 6.80
N TYR A 312 -18.32 3.29 5.79
CA TYR A 312 -18.24 1.84 5.93
C TYR A 312 -16.89 1.34 5.42
N GLY A 313 -16.53 0.13 5.84
CA GLY A 313 -15.35 -0.59 5.38
C GLY A 313 -15.61 -2.09 5.37
N TYR A 314 -14.58 -2.86 5.01
CA TYR A 314 -14.65 -4.32 4.98
C TYR A 314 -13.32 -4.91 5.39
N ASN A 315 -13.33 -5.69 6.47
CA ASN A 315 -12.19 -6.51 6.87
C ASN A 315 -12.27 -7.85 6.13
N SER A 316 -11.43 -8.01 5.12
CA SER A 316 -11.41 -9.24 4.31
C SER A 316 -10.81 -10.44 5.03
N SER A 317 -9.98 -10.24 6.05
CA SER A 317 -9.38 -11.34 6.82
C SER A 317 -10.39 -12.00 7.76
N LYS A 318 -11.38 -11.24 8.24
CA LYS A 318 -12.46 -11.72 9.12
C LYS A 318 -13.80 -11.90 8.39
N ASN A 319 -13.90 -11.50 7.13
CA ASN A 319 -15.14 -11.40 6.38
C ASN A 319 -16.21 -10.56 7.13
N GLU A 320 -15.84 -9.35 7.54
CA GLU A 320 -16.67 -8.49 8.38
C GLU A 320 -16.88 -7.12 7.73
N LYS A 321 -18.14 -6.69 7.61
CA LYS A 321 -18.46 -5.31 7.25
C LYS A 321 -18.25 -4.42 8.47
N LEU A 322 -17.49 -3.36 8.29
CA LEU A 322 -17.19 -2.39 9.33
C LEU A 322 -18.08 -1.17 9.17
N THR A 323 -18.75 -0.76 10.24
CA THR A 323 -19.57 0.46 10.31
C THR A 323 -19.45 1.06 11.70
N ALA A 324 -19.46 2.39 11.80
CA ALA A 324 -19.51 3.10 13.08
C ALA A 324 -20.89 3.75 13.29
N GLY A 325 -21.20 4.08 14.55
CA GLY A 325 -22.34 4.92 14.89
C GLY A 325 -22.11 6.37 14.48
N ALA A 326 -23.11 7.24 14.60
CA ALA A 326 -22.95 8.65 14.25
C ALA A 326 -21.95 9.36 15.17
N SER A 327 -21.06 10.17 14.58
CA SER A 327 -20.09 10.99 15.33
C SER A 327 -20.73 12.34 15.67
N LYS A 328 -20.70 12.73 16.95
CA LYS A 328 -21.18 14.05 17.39
C LYS A 328 -20.01 14.92 17.82
N ILE A 329 -19.96 16.15 17.31
CA ILE A 329 -18.94 17.13 17.69
C ILE A 329 -19.52 18.10 18.71
N ASN A 330 -18.76 18.34 19.78
CA ASN A 330 -19.16 19.26 20.84
C ASN A 330 -18.60 20.64 20.54
N HIS A 331 -19.47 21.65 20.63
CA HIS A 331 -19.11 23.06 20.48
C HIS A 331 -19.31 23.78 21.82
N THR A 332 -18.27 24.44 22.31
CA THR A 332 -18.32 25.27 23.53
C THR A 332 -19.08 26.57 23.30
N SER A 333 -18.95 27.17 22.11
CA SER A 333 -19.70 28.38 21.73
C SER A 333 -21.18 28.06 21.50
N ASP A 334 -22.07 28.81 22.16
CA ASP A 334 -23.52 28.63 22.04
C ASP A 334 -24.03 28.81 20.60
N ILE A 335 -23.47 29.79 19.88
CA ILE A 335 -23.88 30.08 18.51
C ILE A 335 -23.42 28.95 17.58
N ALA A 336 -22.19 28.49 17.74
CA ALA A 336 -21.66 27.37 16.95
C ALA A 336 -22.43 26.07 17.24
N ARG A 337 -22.74 25.79 18.51
CA ARG A 337 -23.58 24.66 18.92
C ARG A 337 -24.97 24.71 18.27
N ARG A 338 -25.63 25.86 18.29
CA ARG A 338 -26.93 26.04 17.62
C ARG A 338 -26.83 25.88 16.11
N ALA A 339 -25.80 26.44 15.48
CA ALA A 339 -25.57 26.28 14.03
C ALA A 339 -25.33 24.80 13.66
N TYR A 340 -24.59 24.06 14.48
CA TYR A 340 -24.38 22.62 14.32
C TYR A 340 -25.69 21.83 14.48
N GLU A 341 -26.48 22.09 15.52
CA GLU A 341 -27.79 21.43 15.72
C GLU A 341 -28.80 21.75 14.60
N ILE A 342 -28.78 22.98 14.07
CA ILE A 342 -29.57 23.36 12.90
C ILE A 342 -29.08 22.59 11.68
N SER A 343 -27.76 22.54 11.45
CA SER A 343 -27.13 21.77 10.37
C SER A 343 -27.54 20.31 10.39
N GLU A 344 -27.57 19.67 11.55
CA GLU A 344 -28.04 18.29 11.72
C GLU A 344 -29.52 18.09 11.36
N LYS A 345 -30.36 19.11 11.55
CA LYS A 345 -31.80 19.07 11.22
C LYS A 345 -32.08 19.46 9.77
N THR A 346 -31.26 20.34 9.19
CA THR A 346 -31.38 20.78 7.80
C THR A 346 -30.89 19.71 6.83
N PHE A 347 -29.70 19.14 7.09
CA PHE A 347 -29.12 18.08 6.27
C PHE A 347 -29.34 16.72 6.93
N ILE A 348 -30.52 16.16 6.70
CA ILE A 348 -30.94 14.92 7.36
C ILE A 348 -30.23 13.67 6.83
N THR A 349 -29.88 13.65 5.54
CA THR A 349 -29.32 12.48 4.84
C THR A 349 -27.84 12.29 5.20
N PRO A 350 -27.44 11.15 5.80
CA PRO A 350 -26.03 10.85 6.01
C PRO A 350 -25.30 10.67 4.68
N SER A 351 -24.05 11.14 4.61
CA SER A 351 -23.20 10.95 3.43
C SER A 351 -22.49 9.60 3.52
N LEU A 352 -23.21 8.53 3.16
CA LEU A 352 -22.67 7.17 3.20
C LEU A 352 -21.64 6.95 2.08
N SER A 353 -20.41 6.66 2.47
CA SER A 353 -19.31 6.38 1.54
C SER A 353 -18.31 5.38 2.11
N ILE A 354 -17.42 4.86 1.27
CA ILE A 354 -16.33 4.01 1.74
C ILE A 354 -15.35 4.88 2.55
N ALA A 355 -14.85 4.36 3.67
CA ALA A 355 -13.85 5.07 4.47
C ALA A 355 -12.64 5.47 3.60
N PRO A 356 -12.00 6.63 3.84
CA PRO A 356 -10.83 7.09 3.08
C PRO A 356 -9.52 6.40 3.50
N ILE A 357 -9.60 5.34 4.31
CA ILE A 357 -8.47 4.53 4.80
C ILE A 357 -8.73 3.05 4.58
N LYS A 358 -7.69 2.22 4.60
CA LYS A 358 -7.85 0.76 4.70
C LYS A 358 -8.20 0.36 6.14
N ALA A 359 -9.49 0.45 6.48
CA ALA A 359 -9.99 0.06 7.79
C ALA A 359 -9.89 -1.46 8.02
N SER A 360 -9.32 -1.84 9.16
CA SER A 360 -9.24 -3.22 9.63
C SER A 360 -10.12 -3.46 10.86
N LYS A 361 -10.53 -2.40 11.56
CA LYS A 361 -11.34 -2.44 12.79
C LYS A 361 -12.44 -1.39 12.72
N VAL A 362 -13.51 -1.58 13.51
CA VAL A 362 -14.60 -0.59 13.62
C VAL A 362 -14.08 0.78 14.11
N MET A 363 -13.06 0.78 14.98
CA MET A 363 -12.42 2.00 15.47
C MET A 363 -11.79 2.84 14.35
N ASP A 364 -11.30 2.21 13.28
CA ASP A 364 -10.74 2.94 12.14
C ASP A 364 -11.83 3.75 11.43
N ILE A 365 -13.02 3.15 11.29
CA ILE A 365 -14.19 3.82 10.72
C ILE A 365 -14.63 4.99 11.62
N ASP A 366 -14.67 4.78 12.93
CA ASP A 366 -15.06 5.82 13.89
C ASP A 366 -14.10 7.02 13.85
N VAL A 367 -12.78 6.77 13.81
CA VAL A 367 -11.76 7.82 13.72
C VAL A 367 -11.91 8.62 12.44
N SER A 368 -11.97 7.99 11.26
CA SER A 368 -12.16 8.70 9.99
C SER A 368 -13.46 9.51 9.98
N GLN A 369 -14.55 8.93 10.49
CA GLN A 369 -15.85 9.57 10.49
C GLN A 369 -15.89 10.78 11.43
N LYS A 370 -15.28 10.65 12.62
CA LYS A 370 -15.14 11.75 13.57
C LYS A 370 -14.24 12.85 13.03
N GLY A 371 -13.15 12.50 12.34
CA GLY A 371 -12.27 13.44 11.64
C GLY A 371 -13.05 14.29 10.63
N ALA A 372 -13.71 13.65 9.67
CA ALA A 372 -14.52 14.32 8.66
C ALA A 372 -15.70 15.11 9.25
N ALA A 373 -16.32 14.61 10.33
CA ALA A 373 -17.38 15.34 11.01
C ALA A 373 -16.84 16.61 11.68
N GLY A 374 -15.67 16.51 12.32
CA GLY A 374 -14.99 17.61 13.00
C GLY A 374 -14.50 18.71 12.06
N SER A 375 -13.86 18.35 10.94
CA SER A 375 -13.39 19.31 9.95
C SER A 375 -14.53 20.05 9.25
N ASN A 376 -15.67 19.39 9.01
CA ASN A 376 -16.88 20.03 8.47
C ASN A 376 -17.64 20.85 9.53
N SER A 377 -17.61 20.44 10.80
CA SER A 377 -18.41 21.08 11.85
C SER A 377 -17.85 22.42 12.28
N VAL A 378 -16.55 22.67 12.12
CA VAL A 378 -15.96 23.97 12.49
C VAL A 378 -16.43 25.12 11.60
N ASP A 379 -16.84 24.83 10.36
CA ASP A 379 -17.30 25.83 9.40
C ASP A 379 -18.76 26.26 9.60
N VAL A 380 -19.50 25.67 10.55
CA VAL A 380 -20.88 26.08 10.88
C VAL A 380 -20.94 27.48 11.49
N PHE A 381 -19.81 27.98 12.01
CA PHE A 381 -19.69 29.29 12.60
C PHE A 381 -18.35 29.91 12.22
N THR A 382 -18.40 31.04 11.50
CA THR A 382 -17.21 31.78 11.09
C THR A 382 -17.32 33.24 11.52
N THR A 383 -16.21 33.80 11.96
CA THR A 383 -16.08 35.22 12.32
C THR A 383 -14.88 35.80 11.59
N SER A 384 -15.07 36.97 10.98
CA SER A 384 -14.01 37.71 10.29
C SER A 384 -14.01 39.16 10.74
N GLY A 385 -12.89 39.85 10.59
CA GLY A 385 -12.78 41.26 10.95
C GLY A 385 -11.43 41.85 10.59
N THR A 386 -11.31 43.17 10.75
CA THR A 386 -10.04 43.90 10.66
C THR A 386 -9.46 44.06 12.06
N THR A 387 -8.13 44.09 12.18
CA THR A 387 -7.45 44.21 13.47
C THR A 387 -6.18 45.05 13.40
N SER A 388 -5.85 45.74 14.49
CA SER A 388 -4.56 46.41 14.70
C SER A 388 -3.56 45.56 15.49
N VAL A 389 -3.91 44.32 15.88
CA VAL A 389 -3.01 43.40 16.60
C VAL A 389 -2.16 42.60 15.59
N PRO A 390 -0.82 42.75 15.58
CA PRO A 390 0.05 42.12 14.57
C PRO A 390 0.52 40.70 14.93
N PHE A 391 0.04 40.12 16.03
CA PHE A 391 0.54 38.85 16.57
C PHE A 391 -0.39 37.65 16.36
N LEU A 392 -1.53 37.84 15.67
CA LEU A 392 -2.44 36.75 15.36
C LEU A 392 -1.83 35.81 14.32
N TYR A 393 -2.11 34.51 14.40
CA TYR A 393 -1.63 33.50 13.46
C TYR A 393 -2.57 32.29 13.42
N PRO A 394 -2.58 31.46 12.36
CA PRO A 394 -3.43 30.27 12.28
C PRO A 394 -3.22 29.32 13.48
N GLY A 395 -4.32 28.91 14.12
CA GLY A 395 -4.32 28.07 15.31
C GLY A 395 -4.23 28.83 16.65
N CYS A 396 -3.93 30.13 16.66
CA CYS A 396 -3.98 30.93 17.88
C CYS A 396 -5.42 31.16 18.33
N THR A 397 -5.64 31.24 19.65
CA THR A 397 -6.97 31.53 20.21
C THR A 397 -7.10 32.99 20.63
N ALA A 398 -8.30 33.54 20.51
CA ALA A 398 -8.59 34.91 20.88
C ALA A 398 -9.97 35.03 21.53
N ASP A 399 -10.07 35.79 22.63
CA ASP A 399 -11.33 36.16 23.23
C ASP A 399 -11.80 37.47 22.59
N ILE A 400 -12.96 37.45 21.93
CA ILE A 400 -13.54 38.65 21.33
C ILE A 400 -14.60 39.25 22.25
N GLU A 401 -14.50 40.55 22.50
CA GLU A 401 -15.48 41.35 23.18
C GLU A 401 -16.20 42.25 22.17
N MET A 402 -17.54 42.20 22.20
CA MET A 402 -18.40 42.98 21.33
C MET A 402 -19.08 44.07 22.13
N ARG A 403 -19.40 45.18 21.48
CA ARG A 403 -20.13 46.30 22.08
C ARG A 403 -21.52 45.85 22.54
N LYS A 404 -21.92 46.19 23.76
CA LYS A 404 -23.28 45.96 24.25
C LYS A 404 -24.24 46.91 23.53
N PRO A 405 -25.47 46.46 23.20
CA PRO A 405 -26.50 47.35 22.69
C PRO A 405 -26.70 48.55 23.64
N ASP A 406 -26.88 49.73 23.07
CA ASP A 406 -27.21 50.98 23.77
C ASP A 406 -26.20 51.48 24.83
N THR A 407 -24.99 50.91 24.90
CA THR A 407 -23.92 51.40 25.78
C THR A 407 -22.59 51.53 25.05
N ASN A 408 -21.62 52.23 25.65
CA ASN A 408 -20.23 52.30 25.17
C ASN A 408 -19.36 51.15 25.71
N GLU A 409 -19.94 50.22 26.47
CA GLU A 409 -19.20 49.11 27.06
C GLU A 409 -19.15 47.91 26.12
N THR A 410 -18.09 47.12 26.23
CA THR A 410 -17.96 45.82 25.58
C THR A 410 -18.23 44.70 26.58
N SER A 411 -18.68 43.56 26.09
CA SER A 411 -18.78 42.32 26.86
C SER A 411 -18.21 41.17 26.06
N TYR A 412 -17.69 40.16 26.77
CA TYR A 412 -17.27 38.91 26.18
C TYR A 412 -18.37 38.34 25.27
N PHE A 413 -17.99 38.00 24.04
CA PHE A 413 -18.87 37.39 23.06
C PHE A 413 -18.57 35.90 22.91
N THR A 414 -17.37 35.54 22.46
CA THR A 414 -16.97 34.15 22.31
C THR A 414 -15.46 34.00 22.20
N LYS A 415 -14.97 32.76 22.30
CA LYS A 415 -13.57 32.41 22.07
C LYS A 415 -13.43 31.86 20.66
N LEU A 416 -12.52 32.47 19.90
CA LEU A 416 -12.26 32.19 18.50
C LEU A 416 -10.91 31.50 18.32
N MET A 417 -10.78 30.73 17.25
CA MET A 417 -9.51 30.18 16.77
C MET A 417 -9.26 30.69 15.35
N MET A 418 -8.12 31.34 15.15
CA MET A 418 -7.79 31.93 13.84
C MET A 418 -7.51 30.82 12.83
N THR A 419 -8.07 30.95 11.63
CA THR A 419 -7.85 30.02 10.51
C THR A 419 -7.17 30.71 9.34
N GLU A 420 -7.37 32.01 9.17
CA GLU A 420 -6.64 32.84 8.21
C GLU A 420 -6.29 34.18 8.85
N VAL A 421 -5.08 34.68 8.60
CA VAL A 421 -4.66 36.01 9.05
C VAL A 421 -3.88 36.69 7.93
N ARG A 422 -4.19 37.95 7.67
CA ARG A 422 -3.51 38.78 6.67
C ARG A 422 -2.89 39.97 7.37
N HIS A 423 -1.60 40.18 7.14
CA HIS A 423 -0.79 41.24 7.71
C HIS A 423 -0.25 42.11 6.59
N GLU A 424 -0.33 43.42 6.79
CA GLU A 424 0.24 44.40 5.88
C GLU A 424 0.92 45.50 6.71
N VAL A 425 2.20 45.74 6.45
CA VAL A 425 3.03 46.73 7.17
C VAL A 425 3.78 47.58 6.14
N ASP A 426 3.71 48.90 6.29
CA ASP A 426 4.47 49.83 5.46
C ASP A 426 5.82 50.23 6.08
N ALA A 427 6.64 50.98 5.34
CA ALA A 427 7.94 51.48 5.80
C ALA A 427 7.88 52.34 7.07
N ARG A 428 6.73 52.96 7.37
CA ARG A 428 6.53 53.77 8.57
C ARG A 428 6.13 52.90 9.77
N GLY A 429 5.77 51.64 9.53
CA GLY A 429 5.30 50.68 10.51
C GLY A 429 3.79 50.77 10.75
N TYR A 430 3.02 51.42 9.88
CA TYR A 430 1.56 51.34 9.94
C TYR A 430 1.13 49.93 9.57
N TYR A 431 0.35 49.32 10.46
CA TYR A 431 -0.14 47.95 10.31
C TYR A 431 -1.63 47.93 10.03
N THR A 432 -2.02 47.11 9.06
CA THR A 432 -3.40 46.72 8.82
C THR A 432 -3.50 45.20 8.79
N GLY A 433 -4.32 44.66 9.69
CA GLY A 433 -4.59 43.24 9.78
C GLY A 433 -6.02 42.88 9.41
N SER A 434 -6.24 41.67 8.91
CA SER A 434 -7.56 41.04 8.90
C SER A 434 -7.46 39.57 9.26
N PHE A 435 -8.54 38.99 9.78
CA PHE A 435 -8.57 37.59 10.16
C PHE A 435 -9.88 36.92 9.77
N ASP A 436 -9.81 35.61 9.59
CA ASP A 436 -10.93 34.68 9.53
C ASP A 436 -10.73 33.65 10.66
N ALA A 437 -11.81 33.29 11.33
CA ALA A 437 -11.78 32.47 12.53
C ALA A 437 -13.02 31.58 12.68
N ILE A 438 -12.83 30.47 13.38
CA ILE A 438 -13.89 29.53 13.78
C ILE A 438 -14.09 29.61 15.30
N ALA A 439 -15.14 28.94 15.80
CA ALA A 439 -15.28 28.74 17.24
C ALA A 439 -14.12 27.87 17.77
N ALA A 440 -13.50 28.30 18.87
CA ALA A 440 -12.46 27.52 19.52
C ALA A 440 -13.03 26.27 20.23
N ASP A 441 -12.11 25.44 20.74
CA ASP A 441 -12.38 24.33 21.67
C ASP A 441 -13.22 23.18 21.09
N THR A 442 -13.31 23.06 19.76
CA THR A 442 -13.86 21.86 19.08
C THR A 442 -12.85 20.72 18.99
N GLY A 443 -11.55 21.03 19.02
CA GLY A 443 -10.46 20.07 18.81
C GLY A 443 -10.07 19.87 17.34
N PHE A 444 -10.69 20.60 16.40
CA PHE A 444 -10.50 20.43 14.95
C PHE A 444 -10.16 21.75 14.27
N MET A 445 -9.43 21.65 13.15
CA MET A 445 -9.19 22.69 12.16
C MET A 445 -10.07 22.44 10.93
N PRO A 446 -10.28 23.46 10.08
CA PRO A 446 -10.91 23.26 8.79
C PRO A 446 -10.10 22.27 7.94
N ARG A 447 -10.80 21.55 7.06
CA ARG A 447 -10.21 20.50 6.21
C ARG A 447 -9.08 21.06 5.33
N PRO A 448 -7.86 20.49 5.35
CA PRO A 448 -6.77 20.92 4.47
C PRO A 448 -7.08 20.63 2.99
N GLN A 449 -6.47 21.38 2.08
CA GLN A 449 -6.68 21.17 0.64
C GLN A 449 -5.83 19.98 0.14
N PHE A 450 -6.49 18.98 -0.46
CA PHE A 450 -5.82 17.84 -1.11
C PHE A 450 -6.71 17.18 -2.15
N ASN A 451 -6.08 16.42 -3.04
CA ASN A 451 -6.70 15.58 -4.05
C ASN A 451 -6.56 14.09 -3.68
N TYR A 452 -7.57 13.27 -3.96
CA TYR A 452 -7.47 11.83 -3.74
C TYR A 452 -6.67 11.17 -4.87
N PRO A 453 -5.64 10.36 -4.54
CA PRO A 453 -4.92 9.57 -5.54
C PRO A 453 -5.82 8.46 -6.08
N LYS A 454 -5.63 8.11 -7.35
CA LYS A 454 -6.29 6.95 -7.97
C LYS A 454 -5.22 6.00 -8.47
N ALA A 455 -5.17 4.82 -7.85
CA ALA A 455 -4.23 3.78 -8.22
C ALA A 455 -4.73 2.98 -9.42
N GLU A 456 -3.87 2.85 -10.42
CA GLU A 456 -4.10 2.09 -11.64
C GLU A 456 -3.50 0.68 -11.51
N PRO A 457 -3.98 -0.33 -12.28
CA PRO A 457 -3.38 -1.65 -12.29
C PRO A 457 -1.89 -1.62 -12.63
N GLN A 458 -1.08 -2.40 -11.92
CA GLN A 458 0.38 -2.38 -12.01
C GLN A 458 0.95 -3.80 -11.94
N PHE A 459 2.12 -3.99 -12.55
CA PHE A 459 2.90 -5.19 -12.33
C PHE A 459 3.52 -5.19 -10.94
N ALA A 460 3.65 -6.38 -10.37
CA ALA A 460 4.43 -6.63 -9.17
C ALA A 460 5.00 -8.04 -9.21
N LYS A 461 5.99 -8.28 -8.36
CA LYS A 461 6.63 -9.57 -8.16
C LYS A 461 6.17 -10.19 -6.85
N ILE A 462 5.90 -11.51 -6.84
CA ILE A 462 5.63 -12.22 -5.57
C ILE A 462 6.92 -12.34 -4.76
N ILE A 463 6.89 -11.87 -3.52
CA ILE A 463 8.00 -11.99 -2.56
C ILE A 463 7.76 -13.13 -1.58
N SER A 464 6.50 -13.37 -1.17
CA SER A 464 6.15 -14.48 -0.30
C SER A 464 4.72 -14.94 -0.53
N ASN A 465 4.53 -16.26 -0.58
CA ASN A 465 3.22 -16.90 -0.56
C ASN A 465 2.94 -17.66 0.75
N THR A 466 3.81 -17.48 1.77
CA THR A 466 3.66 -18.12 3.09
C THR A 466 2.78 -17.24 3.99
N ASP A 467 1.48 -17.22 3.73
CA ASP A 467 0.51 -16.44 4.51
C ASP A 467 0.41 -16.93 5.97
N PRO A 468 0.77 -16.11 6.97
CA PRO A 468 0.70 -16.49 8.39
C PRO A 468 -0.70 -16.86 8.87
N LEU A 469 -1.75 -16.35 8.21
CA LEU A 469 -3.14 -16.64 8.55
C LEU A 469 -3.75 -17.76 7.69
N ASN A 470 -2.98 -18.33 6.76
CA ASN A 470 -3.41 -19.39 5.85
C ASN A 470 -4.73 -19.05 5.10
N GLN A 471 -4.79 -17.84 4.53
CA GLN A 471 -5.95 -17.30 3.79
C GLN A 471 -5.70 -17.21 2.28
N GLY A 472 -4.61 -17.80 1.77
CA GLY A 472 -4.25 -17.75 0.36
C GLY A 472 -3.82 -16.35 -0.11
N ARG A 473 -3.31 -15.53 0.80
CA ARG A 473 -2.76 -14.20 0.47
C ARG A 473 -1.29 -14.31 0.09
N VAL A 474 -0.80 -13.29 -0.60
CA VAL A 474 0.60 -13.17 -1.00
C VAL A 474 1.14 -11.80 -0.62
N GLN A 475 2.43 -11.71 -0.38
CA GLN A 475 3.16 -10.46 -0.25
C GLN A 475 3.86 -10.18 -1.59
N VAL A 476 3.72 -8.95 -2.08
CA VAL A 476 4.27 -8.55 -3.38
C VAL A 476 5.18 -7.33 -3.24
N GLN A 477 6.00 -7.11 -4.25
CA GLN A 477 6.82 -5.91 -4.41
C GLN A 477 6.52 -5.29 -5.78
N PHE A 478 6.08 -4.03 -5.79
CA PHE A 478 5.90 -3.27 -7.02
C PHE A 478 7.25 -2.80 -7.58
N ASP A 479 7.31 -2.50 -8.88
CA ASP A 479 8.55 -2.09 -9.55
C ASP A 479 9.17 -0.79 -9.00
N TRP A 480 8.36 0.07 -8.39
CA TRP A 480 8.81 1.31 -7.73
C TRP A 480 9.21 1.14 -6.26
N GLN A 481 8.93 -0.02 -5.65
CA GLN A 481 9.41 -0.35 -4.31
C GLN A 481 10.84 -0.86 -4.38
N ASN A 482 11.69 -0.41 -3.46
CA ASN A 482 13.12 -0.77 -3.44
C ASN A 482 13.48 -1.53 -2.15
N GLY A 483 14.57 -2.30 -2.21
CA GLY A 483 15.14 -2.96 -1.02
C GLY A 483 14.13 -3.88 -0.31
N PRO A 484 13.91 -3.73 1.01
CA PRO A 484 13.02 -4.58 1.79
C PRO A 484 11.53 -4.19 1.68
N ASP A 485 11.20 -3.10 0.97
CA ASP A 485 9.84 -2.59 0.92
C ASP A 485 8.93 -3.51 0.10
N THR A 486 7.80 -3.85 0.69
CA THR A 486 6.83 -4.79 0.16
C THR A 486 5.43 -4.41 0.63
N THR A 487 4.40 -4.96 0.01
CA THR A 487 3.04 -4.87 0.55
C THR A 487 2.91 -5.67 1.84
N GLU A 488 1.81 -5.51 2.55
CA GLU A 488 1.34 -6.55 3.47
C GLU A 488 0.80 -7.76 2.68
N PHE A 489 0.37 -8.82 3.37
CA PHE A 489 -0.29 -9.95 2.70
C PHE A 489 -1.63 -9.53 2.08
N ILE A 490 -1.68 -9.53 0.76
CA ILE A 490 -2.82 -9.09 -0.06
C ILE A 490 -3.55 -10.27 -0.69
N ARG A 491 -4.84 -10.11 -0.94
CA ARG A 491 -5.68 -11.18 -1.50
C ARG A 491 -5.33 -11.49 -2.94
N VAL A 492 -5.51 -12.75 -3.33
CA VAL A 492 -5.45 -13.20 -4.72
C VAL A 492 -6.87 -13.41 -5.25
N MET A 493 -7.17 -12.79 -6.38
CA MET A 493 -8.40 -13.02 -7.13
C MET A 493 -8.29 -14.38 -7.84
N THR A 494 -9.35 -15.17 -7.75
CA THR A 494 -9.46 -16.48 -8.42
C THR A 494 -10.72 -16.51 -9.29
N PRO A 495 -10.73 -17.26 -10.42
CA PRO A 495 -11.92 -17.40 -11.26
C PRO A 495 -13.15 -17.94 -10.53
N ASP A 496 -12.96 -18.83 -9.57
CA ASP A 496 -14.02 -19.33 -8.69
C ASP A 496 -13.46 -19.55 -7.28
N GLY A 497 -14.03 -18.87 -6.30
CA GLY A 497 -13.60 -18.95 -4.91
C GLY A 497 -14.80 -18.87 -3.96
N GLY A 498 -14.80 -19.68 -2.92
CA GLY A 498 -15.81 -19.60 -1.87
C GLY A 498 -15.76 -20.75 -0.87
N SER A 499 -16.92 -20.98 -0.25
CA SER A 499 -17.17 -22.05 0.72
C SER A 499 -18.54 -22.68 0.48
N SER A 500 -18.79 -23.84 1.07
CA SER A 500 -20.08 -24.52 1.14
C SER A 500 -20.16 -25.39 2.40
N ASP A 501 -21.32 -25.97 2.68
CA ASP A 501 -21.53 -26.89 3.81
C ASP A 501 -20.57 -28.10 3.79
N LYS A 502 -20.09 -28.49 2.59
CA LYS A 502 -19.16 -29.62 2.41
C LYS A 502 -17.70 -29.19 2.29
N VAL A 503 -17.44 -27.94 1.89
CA VAL A 503 -16.09 -27.40 1.65
C VAL A 503 -15.98 -26.04 2.32
N SER A 504 -15.50 -26.03 3.56
CA SER A 504 -15.49 -24.83 4.40
C SER A 504 -14.48 -23.76 3.96
N LYS A 505 -13.41 -24.13 3.24
CA LYS A 505 -12.38 -23.23 2.70
C LYS A 505 -11.92 -23.71 1.32
N ASN A 506 -11.47 -22.78 0.48
CA ASN A 506 -10.86 -23.05 -0.82
C ASN A 506 -11.73 -23.89 -1.78
N ARG A 507 -13.07 -23.72 -1.74
CA ARG A 507 -13.94 -24.26 -2.78
C ARG A 507 -13.69 -23.47 -4.07
N GLY A 508 -13.47 -24.16 -5.18
CA GLY A 508 -13.24 -23.56 -6.50
C GLY A 508 -11.81 -23.74 -6.97
N PHE A 509 -11.29 -22.76 -7.71
CA PHE A 509 -9.94 -22.78 -8.27
C PHE A 509 -8.93 -22.23 -7.25
N MET A 510 -8.11 -23.11 -6.67
CA MET A 510 -7.06 -22.73 -5.73
C MET A 510 -5.69 -22.91 -6.37
N ALA A 511 -5.15 -21.82 -6.94
CA ALA A 511 -3.78 -21.74 -7.43
C ALA A 511 -3.15 -20.43 -6.95
N ILE A 512 -2.36 -20.51 -5.89
CA ILE A 512 -1.65 -19.34 -5.35
C ILE A 512 -0.35 -19.17 -6.16
N PRO A 513 -0.06 -17.96 -6.68
CA PRO A 513 1.19 -17.68 -7.38
C PRO A 513 2.44 -18.04 -6.56
N GLU A 514 3.50 -18.41 -7.26
CA GLU A 514 4.78 -18.79 -6.66
C GLU A 514 5.66 -17.57 -6.41
N VAL A 515 6.61 -17.71 -5.49
CA VAL A 515 7.66 -16.70 -5.30
C VAL A 515 8.40 -16.49 -6.61
N ASP A 516 8.71 -15.22 -6.89
CA ASP A 516 9.31 -14.72 -8.13
C ASP A 516 8.39 -14.62 -9.36
N ASP A 517 7.13 -15.07 -9.29
CA ASP A 517 6.18 -14.87 -10.38
C ASP A 517 5.87 -13.37 -10.58
N GLN A 518 5.79 -12.97 -11.86
CA GLN A 518 5.23 -11.68 -12.23
C GLN A 518 3.70 -11.76 -12.22
N ILE A 519 3.07 -10.82 -11.53
CA ILE A 519 1.63 -10.76 -11.39
C ILE A 519 1.12 -9.36 -11.76
N MET A 520 -0.17 -9.28 -12.05
CA MET A 520 -0.88 -8.01 -12.19
C MET A 520 -1.66 -7.72 -10.91
N VAL A 521 -1.43 -6.55 -10.30
CA VAL A 521 -2.13 -6.04 -9.12
C VAL A 521 -3.15 -5.01 -9.54
N ASN A 522 -4.29 -4.99 -8.87
CA ASN A 522 -5.28 -3.91 -8.96
C ASN A 522 -5.68 -3.46 -7.55
N PHE A 523 -6.43 -2.38 -7.46
CA PHE A 523 -6.68 -1.66 -6.21
C PHE A 523 -8.18 -1.56 -5.97
N VAL A 524 -8.65 -2.09 -4.84
CA VAL A 524 -10.08 -2.03 -4.51
C VAL A 524 -10.51 -0.57 -4.34
N HIS A 525 -11.52 -0.16 -5.11
CA HIS A 525 -11.97 1.24 -5.20
C HIS A 525 -10.90 2.23 -5.70
N GLN A 526 -9.89 1.76 -6.46
CA GLN A 526 -8.75 2.58 -6.91
C GLN A 526 -7.95 3.21 -5.76
N HIS A 527 -8.04 2.64 -4.55
CA HIS A 527 -7.34 3.16 -3.37
C HIS A 527 -5.93 2.54 -3.26
N PRO A 528 -4.84 3.34 -3.22
CA PRO A 528 -3.48 2.81 -3.26
C PRO A 528 -3.15 1.86 -2.10
N ASP A 529 -3.75 2.07 -0.93
CA ASP A 529 -3.58 1.19 0.23
C ASP A 529 -4.37 -0.13 0.15
N ARG A 530 -5.14 -0.38 -0.93
CA ARG A 530 -5.99 -1.59 -1.06
C ARG A 530 -5.62 -2.49 -2.24
N PRO A 531 -4.35 -2.91 -2.39
CA PRO A 531 -3.95 -3.79 -3.48
C PRO A 531 -4.53 -5.21 -3.32
N PHE A 532 -4.78 -5.86 -4.45
CA PHE A 532 -5.08 -7.28 -4.58
C PHE A 532 -4.52 -7.82 -5.91
N VAL A 533 -4.10 -9.08 -5.94
CA VAL A 533 -3.60 -9.72 -7.16
C VAL A 533 -4.76 -10.10 -8.06
N MET A 534 -4.76 -9.65 -9.32
CA MET A 534 -5.74 -10.05 -10.34
C MET A 534 -5.40 -11.42 -10.95
N GLY A 535 -4.12 -11.71 -11.13
CA GLY A 535 -3.65 -12.97 -11.73
C GLY A 535 -2.17 -12.92 -12.10
N GLY A 536 -1.62 -14.09 -12.46
CA GLY A 536 -0.28 -14.21 -13.01
C GLY A 536 -0.18 -13.66 -14.42
N MET A 537 0.95 -13.04 -14.74
CA MET A 537 1.27 -12.58 -16.09
C MET A 537 2.52 -13.28 -16.59
N PHE A 538 2.41 -13.96 -17.72
CA PHE A 538 3.59 -14.52 -18.38
C PHE A 538 4.45 -13.41 -19.00
N HIS A 539 5.76 -13.51 -18.81
CA HIS A 539 6.77 -12.73 -19.53
C HIS A 539 7.62 -13.66 -20.40
N GLY A 540 8.53 -13.12 -21.23
CA GLY A 540 9.33 -13.92 -22.18
C GLY A 540 10.23 -15.01 -21.59
N GLY A 541 10.40 -15.05 -20.26
CA GLY A 541 11.15 -16.11 -19.56
C GLY A 541 10.29 -17.26 -19.02
N ALA A 542 8.98 -17.04 -18.85
CA ALA A 542 8.05 -18.02 -18.27
C ALA A 542 6.90 -18.38 -19.21
N GLY A 543 6.59 -17.54 -20.20
CA GLY A 543 5.54 -17.77 -21.18
C GLY A 543 5.96 -18.76 -22.26
N GLY A 544 5.14 -19.80 -22.45
CA GLY A 544 5.22 -20.72 -23.58
C GLY A 544 3.81 -21.21 -23.92
N GLY A 545 3.48 -21.27 -25.22
CA GLY A 545 2.14 -21.61 -25.70
C GLY A 545 1.76 -20.84 -26.96
N GLY A 546 0.59 -21.10 -27.54
CA GLY A 546 0.13 -20.33 -28.69
C GLY A 546 0.87 -20.57 -30.01
N GLY A 547 1.61 -21.70 -30.15
CA GLY A 547 2.29 -22.08 -31.40
C GLY A 547 1.34 -22.18 -32.60
N GLN A 548 1.83 -22.58 -33.79
CA GLN A 548 0.96 -22.69 -34.97
C GLN A 548 -0.28 -23.57 -34.68
N GLY A 549 -1.48 -23.01 -34.84
CA GLY A 549 -2.77 -23.65 -34.52
C GLY A 549 -3.23 -23.51 -33.06
N ASN A 550 -2.32 -23.18 -32.14
CA ASN A 550 -2.58 -23.04 -30.70
C ASN A 550 -3.25 -24.29 -30.10
N ASN A 551 -2.91 -25.51 -30.52
CA ASN A 551 -3.70 -26.71 -30.19
C ASN A 551 -3.66 -27.13 -28.71
N ILE A 552 -2.58 -26.81 -27.98
CA ILE A 552 -2.34 -27.29 -26.60
C ILE A 552 -2.85 -26.31 -25.54
N LYS A 553 -3.76 -26.78 -24.68
CA LYS A 553 -4.28 -26.06 -23.51
C LYS A 553 -4.03 -26.92 -22.29
N SER A 554 -3.36 -26.39 -21.27
CA SER A 554 -2.91 -27.22 -20.16
C SER A 554 -2.93 -26.52 -18.81
N LEU A 555 -3.08 -27.33 -17.76
CA LEU A 555 -2.83 -26.97 -16.39
C LEU A 555 -1.57 -27.70 -15.94
N SER A 556 -0.56 -26.95 -15.47
CA SER A 556 0.69 -27.50 -14.97
C SER A 556 0.95 -27.02 -13.55
N SER A 557 1.30 -27.93 -12.65
CA SER A 557 1.71 -27.58 -11.28
C SER A 557 3.19 -27.21 -11.23
N LYS A 558 3.61 -26.54 -10.14
CA LYS A 558 5.03 -26.23 -9.84
C LYS A 558 5.95 -27.45 -9.98
N SER A 559 5.49 -28.62 -9.55
CA SER A 559 6.27 -29.86 -9.59
C SER A 559 6.23 -30.59 -10.92
N GLY A 560 5.44 -30.13 -11.90
CA GLY A 560 5.34 -30.73 -13.24
C GLY A 560 4.24 -31.77 -13.41
N HIS A 561 3.20 -31.80 -12.57
CA HIS A 561 1.98 -32.55 -12.90
C HIS A 561 1.20 -31.80 -13.98
N ILE A 562 0.68 -32.51 -14.98
CA ILE A 562 0.08 -31.90 -16.17
C ILE A 562 -1.27 -32.54 -16.48
N VAL A 563 -2.26 -31.69 -16.75
CA VAL A 563 -3.49 -32.06 -17.48
C VAL A 563 -3.50 -31.24 -18.77
N SER A 564 -3.52 -31.89 -19.92
CA SER A 564 -3.48 -31.21 -21.22
C SER A 564 -4.60 -31.67 -22.15
N LEU A 565 -5.17 -30.71 -22.88
CA LEU A 565 -6.07 -30.90 -24.00
C LEU A 565 -5.32 -30.51 -25.28
N ASP A 566 -5.22 -31.43 -26.22
CA ASP A 566 -4.69 -31.18 -27.55
C ASP A 566 -5.82 -31.26 -28.58
N ASP A 567 -6.21 -30.12 -29.17
CA ASP A 567 -7.31 -30.06 -30.15
C ASP A 567 -7.03 -30.88 -31.42
N ALA A 568 -5.78 -31.21 -31.70
CA ALA A 568 -5.38 -32.06 -32.82
C ALA A 568 -5.12 -33.52 -32.41
N GLY A 569 -5.28 -33.86 -31.12
CA GLY A 569 -4.82 -35.11 -30.57
C GLY A 569 -5.59 -35.56 -29.33
N ALA A 570 -4.86 -35.70 -28.22
CA ALA A 570 -5.31 -36.44 -27.05
C ALA A 570 -5.59 -35.57 -25.83
N ILE A 571 -6.43 -36.10 -24.93
CA ILE A 571 -6.49 -35.62 -23.53
C ILE A 571 -5.50 -36.44 -22.71
N THR A 572 -4.58 -35.77 -22.02
CA THR A 572 -3.52 -36.44 -21.26
C THR A 572 -3.50 -35.97 -19.81
N ILE A 573 -3.41 -36.91 -18.87
CA ILE A 573 -3.15 -36.68 -17.45
C ILE A 573 -1.83 -37.35 -17.11
N LYS A 574 -0.85 -36.56 -16.65
CA LYS A 574 0.53 -37.00 -16.44
C LYS A 574 1.05 -36.53 -15.09
N ASP A 575 1.74 -37.43 -14.38
CA ASP A 575 2.43 -37.07 -13.14
C ASP A 575 3.78 -36.38 -13.39
N LYS A 576 4.39 -35.83 -12.34
CA LYS A 576 5.70 -35.17 -12.43
C LYS A 576 6.83 -36.04 -12.98
N SER A 577 6.75 -37.37 -12.80
CA SER A 577 7.78 -38.29 -13.31
C SER A 577 7.63 -38.53 -14.80
N GLY A 578 6.40 -38.46 -15.30
CA GLY A 578 6.03 -38.83 -16.65
C GLY A 578 5.95 -40.32 -16.91
N GLY A 579 6.20 -41.15 -15.91
CA GLY A 579 6.04 -42.60 -15.99
C GLY A 579 4.61 -43.08 -15.70
N ASN A 580 3.73 -42.19 -15.22
CA ASN A 580 2.33 -42.50 -14.94
C ASN A 580 1.43 -41.58 -15.76
N ILE A 581 0.72 -42.16 -16.73
CA ILE A 581 -0.04 -41.43 -17.75
C ILE A 581 -1.40 -42.09 -17.99
N ILE A 582 -2.44 -41.28 -18.09
CA ILE A 582 -3.73 -41.66 -18.67
C ILE A 582 -3.94 -40.82 -19.92
N THR A 583 -4.25 -41.48 -21.03
CA THR A 583 -4.46 -40.83 -22.33
C THR A 583 -5.78 -41.28 -22.94
N VAL A 584 -6.58 -40.32 -23.38
CA VAL A 584 -7.71 -40.53 -24.31
C VAL A 584 -7.24 -40.02 -25.66
N ASP A 585 -6.99 -40.91 -26.61
CA ASP A 585 -6.18 -40.64 -27.80
C ASP A 585 -6.84 -39.77 -28.88
N GLY A 586 -8.11 -39.39 -28.69
CA GLY A 586 -8.91 -38.67 -29.67
C GLY A 586 -9.43 -39.54 -30.82
N THR A 587 -9.14 -40.85 -30.81
CA THR A 587 -9.70 -41.84 -31.73
C THR A 587 -10.65 -42.77 -30.97
N ASN A 588 -10.27 -44.02 -30.72
CA ASN A 588 -11.08 -45.01 -30.02
C ASN A 588 -10.27 -45.75 -28.93
N THR A 589 -9.16 -45.18 -28.45
CA THR A 589 -8.29 -45.83 -27.45
C THR A 589 -8.17 -45.00 -26.17
N ILE A 590 -8.34 -45.68 -25.04
CA ILE A 590 -7.95 -45.16 -23.73
C ILE A 590 -6.80 -46.02 -23.22
N SER A 591 -5.67 -45.39 -22.88
CA SER A 591 -4.50 -46.08 -22.34
C SER A 591 -4.17 -45.58 -20.95
N ALA A 592 -3.90 -46.51 -20.03
CA ALA A 592 -3.33 -46.23 -18.72
C ALA A 592 -1.96 -46.90 -18.62
N VAL A 593 -0.92 -46.09 -18.39
CA VAL A 593 0.45 -46.55 -18.19
C VAL A 593 0.88 -46.16 -16.79
N ALA A 594 1.41 -47.12 -16.04
CA ALA A 594 1.99 -46.88 -14.72
C ALA A 594 3.34 -47.60 -14.63
N SER A 595 4.30 -46.99 -13.94
CA SER A 595 5.65 -47.54 -13.84
C SER A 595 5.77 -48.77 -12.94
N LYS A 596 4.71 -49.15 -12.22
CA LYS A 596 4.74 -50.28 -11.28
C LYS A 596 3.41 -51.02 -11.16
N LYS A 597 2.32 -50.29 -10.93
CA LYS A 597 1.03 -50.88 -10.56
C LYS A 597 -0.16 -50.13 -11.14
N ILE A 598 -1.14 -50.87 -11.66
CA ILE A 598 -2.48 -50.39 -12.03
C ILE A 598 -3.50 -51.16 -11.20
N SER A 599 -4.43 -50.47 -10.54
CA SER A 599 -5.43 -51.08 -9.66
C SER A 599 -6.82 -50.52 -9.93
N LEU A 600 -7.78 -51.39 -10.21
CA LEU A 600 -9.20 -51.09 -10.28
C LEU A 600 -9.88 -51.77 -9.09
N ASP A 601 -10.45 -51.00 -8.16
CA ASP A 601 -10.93 -51.52 -6.87
C ASP A 601 -12.20 -50.77 -6.41
N ASN A 602 -13.18 -51.49 -5.88
CA ASN A 602 -14.41 -50.93 -5.29
C ASN A 602 -14.66 -51.37 -3.83
N GLY A 603 -13.65 -51.90 -3.16
CA GLY A 603 -13.65 -52.45 -1.80
C GLY A 603 -14.09 -53.90 -1.69
N LYS A 604 -14.75 -54.46 -2.72
CA LYS A 604 -15.26 -55.86 -2.71
C LYS A 604 -14.71 -56.71 -3.85
N SER A 605 -14.23 -56.09 -4.91
CA SER A 605 -13.66 -56.75 -6.07
C SER A 605 -12.56 -55.89 -6.67
N SER A 606 -11.55 -56.54 -7.27
CA SER A 606 -10.40 -55.85 -7.83
C SER A 606 -9.78 -56.54 -9.04
N ILE A 607 -9.16 -55.73 -9.90
CA ILE A 607 -8.23 -56.15 -10.95
C ILE A 607 -6.94 -55.37 -10.72
N VAL A 608 -5.84 -56.09 -10.52
CA VAL A 608 -4.53 -55.51 -10.21
C VAL A 608 -3.50 -56.01 -11.21
N ILE A 609 -2.82 -55.09 -11.88
CA ILE A 609 -1.62 -55.35 -12.66
C ILE A 609 -0.45 -54.81 -11.85
N GLU A 610 0.44 -55.68 -11.39
CA GLU A 610 1.64 -55.29 -10.62
C GLU A 610 2.81 -56.17 -11.06
N ASP A 611 3.93 -55.52 -11.40
CA ASP A 611 5.07 -56.15 -12.04
C ASP A 611 4.64 -56.96 -13.28
N GLU A 612 4.87 -58.27 -13.30
CA GLU A 612 4.48 -59.17 -14.41
C GLU A 612 3.21 -59.98 -14.11
N THR A 613 2.43 -59.59 -13.08
CA THR A 613 1.27 -60.35 -12.61
C THR A 613 -0.04 -59.58 -12.77
N ILE A 614 -1.07 -60.26 -13.30
CA ILE A 614 -2.45 -59.79 -13.28
C ILE A 614 -3.25 -60.62 -12.29
N THR A 615 -3.81 -59.97 -11.25
CA THR A 615 -4.66 -60.61 -10.23
C THR A 615 -6.09 -60.11 -10.37
N ILE A 616 -7.05 -61.05 -10.43
CA ILE A 616 -8.49 -60.75 -10.44
C ILE A 616 -9.10 -61.39 -9.20
N HIS A 617 -9.69 -60.58 -8.32
CA HIS A 617 -10.28 -61.05 -7.08
C HIS A 617 -11.71 -60.53 -6.93
N ALA A 618 -12.68 -61.42 -6.81
CA ALA A 618 -14.08 -61.08 -6.58
C ALA A 618 -14.81 -62.27 -5.95
N LYS A 619 -15.96 -62.00 -5.33
CA LYS A 619 -16.85 -63.08 -4.82
C LYS A 619 -17.33 -64.00 -5.95
N ASN A 620 -17.67 -63.42 -7.10
CA ASN A 620 -18.05 -64.14 -8.31
C ASN A 620 -17.29 -63.55 -9.49
N ILE A 621 -16.68 -64.40 -10.32
CA ILE A 621 -16.04 -64.02 -11.57
C ILE A 621 -16.77 -64.77 -12.70
N HIS A 622 -17.46 -64.03 -13.57
CA HIS A 622 -18.12 -64.58 -14.76
C HIS A 622 -17.36 -64.14 -16.01
N VAL A 623 -16.78 -65.11 -16.74
CA VAL A 623 -16.11 -64.88 -18.01
C VAL A 623 -16.95 -65.53 -19.11
N VAL A 624 -17.49 -64.73 -20.03
CA VAL A 624 -18.39 -65.18 -21.10
C VAL A 624 -17.91 -64.59 -22.41
N GLY A 625 -17.71 -65.44 -23.42
CA GLY A 625 -17.44 -65.03 -24.80
C GLY A 625 -18.63 -65.37 -25.69
N GLU A 626 -18.98 -64.49 -26.63
CA GLU A 626 -20.07 -64.72 -27.59
C GLU A 626 -19.75 -65.89 -28.53
N THR A 627 -18.48 -66.01 -28.95
CA THR A 627 -18.00 -67.08 -29.83
C THR A 627 -17.11 -68.07 -29.10
N ILE A 628 -16.10 -67.60 -28.36
CA ILE A 628 -15.11 -68.45 -27.71
C ILE A 628 -14.52 -67.75 -26.48
N VAL A 629 -14.20 -68.53 -25.45
CA VAL A 629 -13.27 -68.14 -24.36
C VAL A 629 -12.04 -69.03 -24.50
N SER A 630 -10.91 -68.46 -24.91
CA SER A 630 -9.64 -69.18 -25.04
C SER A 630 -8.71 -68.83 -23.88
N MET A 631 -8.23 -69.83 -23.15
CA MET A 631 -7.19 -69.66 -22.12
C MET A 631 -5.94 -70.42 -22.56
N GLY A 632 -4.80 -69.74 -22.61
CA GLY A 632 -3.51 -70.32 -22.97
C GLY A 632 -2.41 -69.84 -22.03
N SER A 633 -1.36 -70.63 -21.90
CA SER A 633 -0.16 -70.27 -21.15
C SER A 633 1.07 -70.56 -22.02
N GLY A 634 2.17 -69.83 -21.79
CA GLY A 634 3.44 -70.10 -22.47
C GLY A 634 4.09 -71.39 -21.94
N LYS A 635 5.03 -71.25 -21.00
CA LYS A 635 5.81 -72.39 -20.48
C LYS A 635 5.21 -73.08 -19.24
N ALA A 636 4.31 -72.41 -18.51
CA ALA A 636 3.97 -72.77 -17.12
C ALA A 636 2.65 -73.56 -16.94
N GLY A 637 1.78 -73.65 -17.94
CA GLY A 637 0.49 -74.34 -17.84
C GLY A 637 -0.67 -73.44 -17.36
N VAL A 638 -1.88 -74.01 -17.37
CA VAL A 638 -3.10 -73.39 -16.79
C VAL A 638 -3.56 -74.27 -15.63
N GLU A 639 -3.70 -73.70 -14.44
CA GLU A 639 -4.15 -74.41 -13.24
C GLU A 639 -5.57 -73.98 -12.83
N LEU A 640 -6.46 -74.95 -12.58
CA LEU A 640 -7.79 -74.73 -12.02
C LEU A 640 -7.87 -75.48 -10.70
N SER A 641 -7.90 -74.78 -9.56
CA SER A 641 -7.91 -75.39 -8.23
C SER A 641 -9.04 -74.81 -7.37
N SER A 642 -9.68 -75.69 -6.58
CA SER A 642 -10.74 -75.36 -5.63
C SER A 642 -10.59 -76.24 -4.38
N LYS A 643 -10.59 -75.64 -3.18
CA LYS A 643 -10.39 -76.37 -1.90
C LYS A 643 -11.66 -77.03 -1.37
N GLU A 644 -12.83 -76.48 -1.68
CA GLU A 644 -14.10 -76.88 -1.05
C GLU A 644 -15.19 -77.26 -2.06
N ASN A 645 -15.08 -76.84 -3.33
CA ASN A 645 -16.15 -76.98 -4.34
C ASN A 645 -15.69 -77.70 -5.62
N VAL A 646 -16.65 -77.99 -6.50
CA VAL A 646 -16.48 -78.66 -7.79
C VAL A 646 -15.87 -77.72 -8.85
N ALA A 647 -14.83 -78.18 -9.55
CA ALA A 647 -14.44 -77.62 -10.84
C ALA A 647 -15.19 -78.37 -11.95
N ALA A 648 -16.31 -77.81 -12.43
CA ALA A 648 -17.18 -78.47 -13.41
C ALA A 648 -16.91 -77.93 -14.83
N VAL A 649 -16.84 -78.83 -15.81
CA VAL A 649 -16.81 -78.51 -17.24
C VAL A 649 -18.02 -79.15 -17.90
N SER A 650 -18.85 -78.37 -18.58
CA SER A 650 -20.05 -78.84 -19.26
C SER A 650 -20.15 -78.25 -20.67
N GLY A 651 -20.63 -79.05 -21.62
CA GLY A 651 -20.79 -78.67 -23.02
C GLY A 651 -21.33 -79.83 -23.84
N VAL A 652 -21.75 -79.57 -25.09
CA VAL A 652 -22.19 -80.63 -26.02
C VAL A 652 -21.06 -81.60 -26.32
N THR A 653 -19.82 -81.10 -26.34
CA THR A 653 -18.61 -81.90 -26.50
C THR A 653 -17.51 -81.33 -25.61
N VAL A 654 -16.90 -82.17 -24.79
CA VAL A 654 -15.73 -81.83 -23.96
C VAL A 654 -14.56 -82.67 -24.46
N THR A 655 -13.48 -82.01 -24.88
CA THR A 655 -12.27 -82.67 -25.39
C THR A 655 -11.07 -82.31 -24.51
N ALA A 656 -10.30 -83.32 -24.13
CA ALA A 656 -9.00 -83.18 -23.47
C ALA A 656 -7.95 -83.90 -24.30
N SER A 657 -6.87 -83.21 -24.66
CA SER A 657 -5.78 -83.78 -25.46
C SER A 657 -4.45 -83.25 -24.96
N GLY A 658 -3.47 -84.15 -24.85
CA GLY A 658 -2.09 -83.83 -24.50
C GLY A 658 -1.16 -84.48 -25.52
N SER A 659 -0.14 -83.75 -25.99
CA SER A 659 0.82 -84.30 -26.96
C SER A 659 1.73 -85.38 -26.37
N LYS A 660 1.80 -85.47 -25.03
CA LYS A 660 2.57 -86.47 -24.29
C LYS A 660 1.67 -87.36 -23.43
N GLU A 661 0.81 -86.76 -22.61
CA GLU A 661 -0.01 -87.48 -21.64
C GLU A 661 -1.25 -86.67 -21.23
N VAL A 662 -2.33 -87.36 -20.88
CA VAL A 662 -3.48 -86.80 -20.16
C VAL A 662 -3.65 -87.60 -18.86
N GLN A 663 -3.44 -86.97 -17.70
CA GLN A 663 -3.57 -87.61 -16.39
C GLN A 663 -4.85 -87.17 -15.68
N ILE A 664 -5.58 -88.13 -15.11
CA ILE A 664 -6.75 -87.90 -14.25
C ILE A 664 -6.54 -88.68 -12.96
N THR A 665 -6.45 -87.97 -11.83
CA THR A 665 -6.13 -88.57 -10.52
C THR A 665 -7.09 -88.05 -9.45
N GLY A 666 -7.59 -88.95 -8.60
CA GLY A 666 -8.42 -88.61 -7.44
C GLY A 666 -8.56 -89.80 -6.49
N LYS A 667 -9.06 -89.58 -5.26
CA LYS A 667 -9.37 -90.69 -4.33
C LYS A 667 -10.44 -91.61 -4.92
N GLU A 668 -11.40 -91.03 -5.64
CA GLU A 668 -12.41 -91.71 -6.44
C GLU A 668 -12.46 -91.03 -7.82
N THR A 669 -12.60 -91.82 -8.88
CA THR A 669 -12.77 -91.33 -10.26
C THR A 669 -13.88 -92.13 -10.93
N SER A 670 -14.88 -91.45 -11.49
CA SER A 670 -16.03 -92.09 -12.16
C SER A 670 -16.21 -91.56 -13.58
N ILE A 671 -16.49 -92.47 -14.52
CA ILE A 671 -16.81 -92.16 -15.91
C ILE A 671 -18.11 -92.89 -16.25
N SER A 672 -19.16 -92.15 -16.59
CA SER A 672 -20.49 -92.70 -16.86
C SER A 672 -21.12 -92.05 -18.09
N GLY A 673 -21.72 -92.86 -18.96
CA GLY A 673 -22.47 -92.40 -20.13
C GLY A 673 -23.21 -93.56 -20.78
N ALA A 674 -24.16 -93.27 -21.69
CA ALA A 674 -24.89 -94.32 -22.42
C ALA A 674 -23.96 -95.22 -23.25
N LYS A 675 -22.80 -94.69 -23.67
CA LYS A 675 -21.71 -95.43 -24.28
C LYS A 675 -20.38 -94.87 -23.77
N VAL A 676 -19.51 -95.75 -23.28
CA VAL A 676 -18.12 -95.43 -22.92
C VAL A 676 -17.22 -96.24 -23.84
N SER A 677 -16.27 -95.59 -24.52
CA SER A 677 -15.31 -96.23 -25.43
C SER A 677 -13.88 -95.80 -25.11
N MET A 678 -12.97 -96.77 -25.00
CA MET A 678 -11.54 -96.56 -24.84
C MET A 678 -10.82 -97.21 -26.02
N ASN A 679 -10.11 -96.41 -26.82
CA ASN A 679 -9.38 -96.85 -28.01
C ASN A 679 -7.92 -96.41 -27.88
N GLY A 680 -6.99 -97.36 -27.97
CA GLY A 680 -5.56 -97.08 -28.01
C GLY A 680 -4.90 -97.75 -29.22
N ASP A 681 -4.00 -97.05 -29.90
CA ASP A 681 -3.22 -97.60 -31.03
C ASP A 681 -2.10 -98.55 -30.55
N GLY A 682 -1.74 -98.48 -29.27
CA GLY A 682 -0.78 -99.34 -28.58
C GLY A 682 -1.40 -100.12 -27.41
N GLU A 683 -0.63 -100.32 -26.35
CA GLU A 683 -1.08 -101.07 -25.17
C GLU A 683 -2.08 -100.25 -24.32
N THR A 684 -3.18 -100.89 -23.91
CA THR A 684 -4.13 -100.34 -22.92
C THR A 684 -4.01 -101.13 -21.63
N ILE A 685 -3.54 -100.48 -20.55
CA ILE A 685 -3.28 -101.11 -19.25
C ILE A 685 -4.34 -100.68 -18.23
N ILE A 686 -5.01 -101.65 -17.59
CA ILE A 686 -5.96 -101.41 -16.49
C ILE A 686 -5.41 -102.12 -15.24
N THR A 687 -5.01 -101.34 -14.23
CA THR A 687 -4.43 -101.85 -12.98
C THR A 687 -5.24 -101.40 -11.77
N GLY A 688 -5.67 -102.34 -10.92
CA GLY A 688 -6.43 -102.08 -9.70
C GLY A 688 -6.67 -103.35 -8.87
N GLY A 689 -7.11 -103.21 -7.61
CA GLY A 689 -7.33 -104.35 -6.71
C GLY A 689 -8.41 -105.33 -7.18
N LEU A 690 -9.63 -104.84 -7.44
CA LEU A 690 -10.75 -105.61 -8.01
C LEU A 690 -11.30 -104.87 -9.23
N VAL A 691 -11.26 -105.50 -10.40
CA VAL A 691 -11.86 -104.99 -11.64
C VAL A 691 -13.13 -105.79 -11.92
N LYS A 692 -14.29 -105.14 -11.91
CA LYS A 692 -15.58 -105.76 -12.27
C LYS A 692 -15.93 -105.37 -13.71
N LEU A 693 -15.98 -106.35 -14.61
CA LEU A 693 -16.39 -106.18 -16.00
C LEU A 693 -17.70 -106.95 -16.21
N ASN A 694 -18.76 -106.23 -16.61
CA ASN A 694 -20.14 -106.69 -16.77
C ASN A 694 -20.88 -107.05 -15.46
N SER A 695 -22.04 -106.42 -15.26
CA SER A 695 -23.13 -106.90 -14.40
C SER A 695 -24.42 -106.90 -15.21
#